data_AF-A0A3R6DWI3-F1
#
_entry.id   AF-A0A3R6DWI3-F1
#
_cell.length_a   1.000
_cell.length_b   1.000
_cell.length_c   1.000
_cell.angle_alpha   90.00
_cell.angle_beta   90.00
_cell.angle_gamma   90.00
#
_symmetry.space_group_name_H-M   'P 1'
#
loop_
_entity.id
_entity.type
_entity.pdbx_description
1 polymer ?
#
loop_
_entity_poly.entity_id
_entity_poly.type
_entity_poly.pdbx_seq_one_letter_code
_entity_poly.pdbx_strand_id
1 'polypeptide(L)'
;MDLKQFTLLIGVASLPSMTTAATVYRTISKVEAISVDCPVGTAPRLPNLVWVTYSDGYSEYRQVRWANAPLADEQAEADAQKHPAGSQYEIGGFVIGDETTDNGYPVKAQIKVVAEGYQTPEKEVAHTFSLADVSIDGDNRLTHNRDEAIREICSWDVTQQLYNYRDTYGLSTEGYTKSDGWDSPDTKLKGHGSGHYMSAIAQAYAVATNPEQKAILRKNITRMVNELRECQEKTFVYNKELKRNWEARDFAPEAELREMKGTWAAFDEYKKHPELYGYGYINAIPAQHCALIEMYRAYNNSDWVWAPYYSVHKQLAGLIDIATYFDDKEICDKALLIAKDMGLWVWNRMHYRTYVKQNGTQDERRAKPGNRYEMWDMYIAGEVGGMSESLSRLSEMVSNPDEKAKLLEAANCFDAPKFYDPLSKNIDDIRTRHANQHIPMIIGALRSYKSNQKPYYYNLAENFWRLVQGRYMYAMGGVGNGEMFRQPYTQILSMATNGLQEGESQAYPDINETCCAYNLVKLSKDLNCYNPDNAQYLDYIERTLYNQIIGSLNPEQYQTCYQYAVGLNATKPFGNETPQSTCCGGTGSENHTKYQQSAYFANDNTLWVGLYMPTTLRWKEKGVTIKQDCLWPAQHSAIKITEGEGNFTLKLRVPYWATQGFSIKVNGKEVAKSYQPSTYVELEQKHWKVGDVVEIDMPFSKHIEYGADKLSSDVASLDGTPLKTSWVGTLMYGPLVMAGTGAQTWNQATLNIDSRLSNIIVGESNGVTTGSGANLLTLKLDGKEFQPDYYRNANSTHYYRINLTDAKSKKSKKVKIDFTELNSLLNLAAERKADQEKWNALSQKVPEYAPWAPFGYERMQKVMAQAQELVAKGKKKVTQDELEGTTAILNRAINTMRPGNLAEMEDLRELSGLLRRAGWPDDNTSEELKEAISYGRMVQKYVTDGSGTHDMIHAAVGKLKKAMKQ
;
A
#
# COMPACT_ATOMS: atom_id res chain seq x y z
N MET A 1 0.05 3.97 -76.62
CA MET A 1 -1.06 3.02 -76.76
C MET A 1 -2.02 3.30 -75.62
N ASP A 2 -3.21 3.75 -75.99
CA ASP A 2 -4.13 4.51 -75.16
C ASP A 2 -5.20 3.65 -74.48
N LEU A 3 -5.73 4.21 -73.38
CA LEU A 3 -6.82 3.73 -72.53
C LEU A 3 -8.03 3.15 -73.28
N LYS A 4 -8.58 2.05 -72.74
CA LYS A 4 -10.03 1.80 -72.75
C LYS A 4 -10.54 1.25 -71.42
N GLN A 5 -11.64 1.85 -70.98
CA GLN A 5 -12.50 1.54 -69.84
C GLN A 5 -13.05 0.11 -69.88
N PHE A 6 -13.27 -0.48 -68.71
CA PHE A 6 -14.41 -1.35 -68.46
C PHE A 6 -14.99 -1.08 -67.06
N THR A 7 -16.21 -0.56 -67.06
CA THR A 7 -17.08 -0.37 -65.89
C THR A 7 -17.76 -1.71 -65.58
N LEU A 8 -17.70 -2.18 -64.34
CA LEU A 8 -18.54 -3.30 -63.86
C LEU A 8 -19.49 -2.78 -62.78
N LEU A 9 -20.79 -2.91 -63.05
CA LEU A 9 -21.88 -2.62 -62.12
C LEU A 9 -21.76 -3.49 -60.86
N ILE A 10 -21.79 -2.88 -59.68
CA ILE A 10 -22.11 -3.58 -58.43
C ILE A 10 -23.50 -3.11 -58.00
N GLY A 11 -24.46 -4.04 -57.98
CA GLY A 11 -25.82 -3.81 -57.53
C GLY A 11 -25.87 -3.42 -56.06
N VAL A 12 -26.59 -2.35 -55.77
CA VAL A 12 -26.93 -1.93 -54.41
C VAL A 12 -27.97 -2.91 -53.86
N ALA A 13 -27.51 -3.91 -53.11
CA ALA A 13 -28.36 -4.64 -52.20
C ALA A 13 -28.50 -3.80 -50.92
N SER A 14 -29.68 -3.19 -50.76
CA SER A 14 -30.11 -2.57 -49.50
C SER A 14 -30.03 -3.60 -48.37
N LEU A 15 -29.04 -3.44 -47.49
CA LEU A 15 -28.96 -4.15 -46.21
C LEU A 15 -30.24 -3.83 -45.41
N PRO A 16 -30.92 -4.83 -44.82
CA PRO A 16 -31.96 -4.55 -43.85
C PRO A 16 -31.32 -3.79 -42.69
N SER A 17 -32.02 -2.79 -42.16
CA SER A 17 -31.63 -2.10 -40.94
C SER A 17 -31.30 -3.14 -39.87
N MET A 18 -30.08 -3.10 -39.34
CA MET A 18 -29.74 -3.81 -38.10
C MET A 18 -30.57 -3.17 -36.99
N THR A 19 -31.77 -3.70 -36.76
CA THR A 19 -32.41 -3.60 -35.46
C THR A 19 -31.48 -4.29 -34.47
N THR A 20 -30.83 -3.50 -33.61
CA THR A 20 -30.10 -4.01 -32.45
C THR A 20 -31.06 -4.90 -31.66
N ALA A 21 -30.90 -6.21 -31.77
CA ALA A 21 -31.62 -7.15 -30.92
C ALA A 21 -31.28 -6.78 -29.48
N ALA A 22 -32.28 -6.38 -28.69
CA ALA A 22 -32.08 -6.04 -27.29
C ALA A 22 -31.43 -7.23 -26.60
N THR A 23 -30.16 -7.08 -26.20
CA THR A 23 -29.41 -8.09 -25.47
C THR A 23 -30.17 -8.40 -24.17
N VAL A 24 -30.53 -9.66 -23.95
CA VAL A 24 -31.24 -10.08 -22.75
C VAL A 24 -30.35 -9.85 -21.54
N TYR A 25 -30.77 -9.07 -20.55
CA TYR A 25 -30.02 -8.81 -19.32
C TYR A 25 -29.35 -10.08 -18.77
N ARG A 26 -28.03 -10.01 -18.56
CA ARG A 26 -27.25 -11.09 -17.97
C ARG A 26 -27.51 -11.12 -16.47
N THR A 27 -28.03 -12.24 -15.98
CA THR A 27 -28.35 -12.45 -14.55
C THR A 27 -27.51 -13.58 -14.01
N ILE A 28 -27.09 -13.47 -12.75
CA ILE A 28 -26.43 -14.58 -12.05
C ILE A 28 -27.40 -15.76 -11.95
N SER A 29 -27.02 -16.90 -12.55
CA SER A 29 -27.81 -18.14 -12.49
C SER A 29 -27.28 -19.10 -11.43
N LYS A 30 -25.97 -19.08 -11.16
CA LYS A 30 -25.31 -19.95 -10.18
C LYS A 30 -24.10 -19.23 -9.57
N VAL A 31 -23.93 -19.41 -8.26
CA VAL A 31 -22.69 -19.11 -7.54
C VAL A 31 -22.15 -20.43 -7.01
N GLU A 32 -20.84 -20.64 -7.07
CA GLU A 32 -20.21 -21.81 -6.48
C GLU A 32 -20.47 -21.85 -4.96
N ALA A 33 -20.72 -23.05 -4.42
CA ALA A 33 -21.03 -23.21 -3.01
C ALA A 33 -19.79 -22.88 -2.17
N ILE A 34 -19.97 -22.04 -1.14
CA ILE A 34 -18.88 -21.64 -0.25
C ILE A 34 -18.97 -22.47 1.03
N SER A 35 -17.97 -23.33 1.23
CA SER A 35 -17.77 -24.08 2.48
C SER A 35 -16.38 -23.77 3.00
N VAL A 36 -16.29 -23.33 4.25
CA VAL A 36 -15.03 -22.95 4.89
C VAL A 36 -14.85 -23.76 6.16
N ASP A 37 -13.71 -24.42 6.28
CA ASP A 37 -13.27 -25.01 7.53
C ASP A 37 -12.62 -23.92 8.37
N CYS A 38 -13.16 -23.70 9.56
CA CYS A 38 -12.76 -22.66 10.49
C CYS A 38 -12.21 -23.29 11.77
N PRO A 39 -10.91 -23.16 12.07
CA PRO A 39 -10.36 -23.62 13.33
C PRO A 39 -11.08 -22.99 14.53
N VAL A 40 -11.41 -23.82 15.52
CA VAL A 40 -11.99 -23.36 16.79
C VAL A 40 -11.14 -22.24 17.40
N GLY A 41 -11.79 -21.17 17.88
CA GLY A 41 -11.10 -20.02 18.44
C GLY A 41 -10.65 -18.96 17.42
N THR A 42 -11.09 -19.05 16.16
CA THR A 42 -10.79 -18.09 15.09
C THR A 42 -12.05 -17.67 14.35
N ALA A 43 -12.01 -16.50 13.70
CA ALA A 43 -13.02 -16.10 12.73
C ALA A 43 -12.74 -16.76 11.37
N PRO A 44 -13.76 -17.07 10.56
CA PRO A 44 -13.59 -17.83 9.32
C PRO A 44 -12.89 -17.03 8.21
N ARG A 45 -11.96 -17.68 7.49
CA ARG A 45 -11.33 -17.15 6.27
C ARG A 45 -12.31 -17.20 5.08
N LEU A 46 -13.21 -16.22 5.03
CA LEU A 46 -14.18 -16.09 3.93
C LEU A 46 -13.49 -15.63 2.64
N PRO A 47 -13.85 -16.18 1.46
CA PRO A 47 -13.27 -15.76 0.19
C PRO A 47 -13.78 -14.37 -0.20
N ASN A 48 -12.89 -13.49 -0.66
CA ASN A 48 -13.25 -12.18 -1.20
C ASN A 48 -13.73 -12.24 -2.66
N LEU A 49 -13.43 -13.33 -3.36
CA LEU A 49 -13.88 -13.61 -4.73
C LEU A 49 -14.62 -14.95 -4.78
N VAL A 50 -15.73 -15.01 -5.52
CA VAL A 50 -16.49 -16.26 -5.77
C VAL A 50 -16.70 -16.47 -7.25
N TRP A 51 -16.68 -17.73 -7.68
CA TRP A 51 -16.95 -18.09 -9.07
C TRP A 51 -18.46 -18.01 -9.35
N VAL A 52 -18.82 -17.20 -10.33
CA VAL A 52 -20.20 -16.93 -10.74
C VAL A 52 -20.41 -17.42 -12.16
N THR A 53 -21.56 -18.03 -12.42
CA THR A 53 -22.03 -18.37 -13.77
C THR A 53 -23.33 -17.63 -14.06
N TYR A 54 -23.40 -17.02 -15.23
CA TYR A 54 -24.54 -16.24 -15.67
C TYR A 54 -25.49 -17.02 -16.57
N SER A 55 -26.67 -16.44 -16.82
CA SER A 55 -27.74 -17.02 -17.64
C SER A 55 -27.37 -17.36 -19.08
N ASP A 56 -26.27 -16.83 -19.61
CA ASP A 56 -25.73 -17.14 -20.94
C ASP A 56 -24.52 -18.10 -20.92
N GLY A 57 -24.19 -18.67 -19.76
CA GLY A 57 -23.09 -19.61 -19.59
C GLY A 57 -21.70 -18.98 -19.42
N TYR A 58 -21.58 -17.64 -19.53
CA TYR A 58 -20.35 -16.94 -19.16
C TYR A 58 -20.08 -17.09 -17.66
N SER A 59 -18.81 -17.17 -17.28
CA SER A 59 -18.40 -17.29 -15.88
C SER A 59 -17.18 -16.42 -15.59
N GLU A 60 -17.12 -15.90 -14.37
CA GLU A 60 -15.98 -15.10 -13.88
C GLU A 60 -15.92 -15.11 -12.35
N TYR A 61 -14.80 -14.65 -11.80
CA TYR A 61 -14.72 -14.31 -10.38
C TYR A 61 -15.40 -12.96 -10.11
N ARG A 62 -16.23 -12.90 -9.08
CA ARG A 62 -16.88 -11.67 -8.60
C ARG A 62 -16.59 -11.43 -7.13
N GLN A 63 -16.44 -10.16 -6.77
CA GLN A 63 -16.20 -9.75 -5.38
C GLN A 63 -17.43 -9.96 -4.49
N VAL A 64 -17.17 -10.34 -3.23
CA VAL A 64 -18.20 -10.56 -2.21
C VAL A 64 -17.96 -9.68 -0.99
N ARG A 65 -19.01 -8.99 -0.55
CA ARG A 65 -19.08 -8.34 0.76
C ARG A 65 -19.78 -9.26 1.76
N TRP A 66 -19.08 -9.61 2.83
CA TRP A 66 -19.61 -10.46 3.91
C TRP A 66 -20.21 -9.63 5.05
N ALA A 67 -21.26 -10.17 5.68
CA ALA A 67 -22.00 -9.46 6.73
C ALA A 67 -21.29 -9.47 8.10
N ASN A 68 -20.29 -10.32 8.32
CA ASN A 68 -19.56 -10.44 9.59
C ASN A 68 -18.42 -9.41 9.76
N ALA A 69 -18.41 -8.32 9.01
CA ALA A 69 -17.41 -7.25 9.14
C ALA A 69 -17.37 -6.55 10.53
N PRO A 70 -18.49 -6.43 11.29
CA PRO A 70 -18.46 -5.82 12.62
C PRO A 70 -17.56 -6.59 13.59
N LEU A 71 -16.78 -5.86 14.39
CA LEU A 71 -15.82 -6.46 15.34
C LEU A 71 -16.48 -7.47 16.28
N ALA A 72 -17.65 -7.13 16.82
CA ALA A 72 -18.38 -7.99 17.76
C ALA A 72 -18.77 -9.33 17.14
N ASP A 73 -19.08 -9.36 15.84
CA ASP A 73 -19.44 -10.59 15.13
C ASP A 73 -18.20 -11.48 14.97
N GLU A 74 -17.08 -10.92 14.51
CA GLU A 74 -15.81 -11.65 14.37
C GLU A 74 -15.30 -12.20 15.71
N GLN A 75 -15.41 -11.41 16.78
CA GLN A 75 -15.05 -11.85 18.13
C GLN A 75 -15.95 -12.98 18.62
N ALA A 76 -17.25 -12.91 18.33
CA ALA A 76 -18.17 -13.95 18.70
C ALA A 76 -17.95 -15.22 17.87
N GLU A 77 -17.61 -15.11 16.59
CA GLU A 77 -17.21 -16.22 15.73
C GLU A 77 -15.93 -16.91 16.23
N ALA A 78 -14.97 -16.12 16.73
CA ALA A 78 -13.73 -16.61 17.35
C ALA A 78 -13.88 -17.09 18.80
N ASP A 79 -15.09 -17.08 19.38
CA ASP A 79 -15.33 -17.60 20.72
C ASP A 79 -15.57 -19.13 20.68
N ALA A 80 -14.59 -19.88 21.19
CA ALA A 80 -14.65 -21.34 21.26
C ALA A 80 -15.81 -21.89 22.11
N GLN A 81 -16.38 -21.10 23.03
CA GLN A 81 -17.55 -21.50 23.81
C GLN A 81 -18.83 -21.35 22.99
N LYS A 82 -18.92 -20.31 22.14
CA LYS A 82 -20.07 -20.08 21.26
C LYS A 82 -20.05 -21.01 20.05
N HIS A 83 -18.86 -21.27 19.50
CA HIS A 83 -18.64 -22.08 18.32
C HIS A 83 -17.58 -23.16 18.60
N PRO A 84 -17.97 -24.27 19.28
CA PRO A 84 -17.04 -25.37 19.56
C PRO A 84 -16.72 -26.19 18.30
N ALA A 85 -15.60 -26.90 18.31
CA ALA A 85 -15.24 -27.84 17.24
C ALA A 85 -16.35 -28.86 16.99
N GLY A 86 -16.65 -29.13 15.71
CA GLY A 86 -17.76 -29.96 15.25
C GLY A 86 -19.08 -29.21 15.03
N SER A 87 -19.19 -27.95 15.48
CA SER A 87 -20.35 -27.11 15.19
C SER A 87 -20.34 -26.56 13.75
N GLN A 88 -21.52 -26.12 13.28
CA GLN A 88 -21.68 -25.49 11.97
C GLN A 88 -22.61 -24.29 12.07
N TYR A 89 -22.36 -23.27 11.26
CA TYR A 89 -23.20 -22.09 11.16
C TYR A 89 -23.07 -21.46 9.76
N GLU A 90 -23.96 -20.50 9.46
CA GLU A 90 -23.97 -19.79 8.18
C GLU A 90 -23.58 -18.32 8.36
N ILE A 91 -22.80 -17.79 7.41
CA ILE A 91 -22.58 -16.35 7.26
C ILE A 91 -23.18 -15.90 5.92
N GLY A 92 -23.98 -14.84 5.96
CA GLY A 92 -24.53 -14.21 4.76
C GLY A 92 -23.57 -13.20 4.12
N GLY A 93 -23.68 -13.02 2.82
CA GLY A 93 -22.95 -11.99 2.08
C GLY A 93 -23.65 -11.62 0.78
N PHE A 94 -23.01 -10.76 0.00
CA PHE A 94 -23.53 -10.30 -1.29
C PHE A 94 -22.44 -10.21 -2.34
N VAL A 95 -22.69 -10.74 -3.54
CA VAL A 95 -21.89 -10.40 -4.72
C VAL A 95 -22.19 -8.94 -5.08
N ILE A 96 -21.16 -8.10 -5.05
CA ILE A 96 -21.29 -6.65 -5.28
C ILE A 96 -21.50 -6.34 -6.77
N GLY A 97 -22.10 -5.19 -7.08
CA GLY A 97 -22.35 -4.76 -8.46
C GLY A 97 -23.50 -5.48 -9.17
N ASP A 98 -24.33 -6.23 -8.44
CA ASP A 98 -25.56 -6.85 -8.93
C ASP A 98 -26.80 -6.14 -8.33
N GLU A 99 -27.92 -6.11 -9.05
CA GLU A 99 -29.15 -5.40 -8.65
C GLU A 99 -30.30 -6.36 -8.29
N THR A 100 -29.99 -7.60 -7.90
CA THR A 100 -31.00 -8.56 -7.41
C THR A 100 -31.64 -8.09 -6.11
N THR A 101 -30.85 -7.46 -5.23
CA THR A 101 -31.26 -6.74 -4.02
C THR A 101 -30.51 -5.41 -3.93
N ASP A 102 -30.90 -4.54 -3.01
CA ASP A 102 -30.22 -3.25 -2.81
C ASP A 102 -28.74 -3.40 -2.43
N ASN A 103 -28.35 -4.54 -1.84
CA ASN A 103 -26.99 -4.84 -1.39
C ASN A 103 -26.18 -5.72 -2.36
N GLY A 104 -26.78 -6.22 -3.44
CA GLY A 104 -26.14 -7.17 -4.37
C GLY A 104 -26.89 -8.50 -4.55
N TYR A 105 -26.22 -9.50 -5.12
CA TYR A 105 -26.77 -10.86 -5.21
C TYR A 105 -26.48 -11.63 -3.93
N PRO A 106 -27.49 -12.13 -3.20
CA PRO A 106 -27.29 -12.77 -1.90
C PRO A 106 -26.54 -14.11 -2.04
N VAL A 107 -25.54 -14.31 -1.18
CA VAL A 107 -24.78 -15.55 -1.06
C VAL A 107 -24.68 -15.97 0.41
N LYS A 108 -24.30 -17.23 0.64
CA LYS A 108 -24.08 -17.80 1.97
C LYS A 108 -22.82 -18.65 1.98
N ALA A 109 -22.05 -18.53 3.05
CA ALA A 109 -20.96 -19.44 3.39
C ALA A 109 -21.41 -20.40 4.48
N GLN A 110 -21.14 -21.69 4.28
CA GLN A 110 -21.25 -22.72 5.29
C GLN A 110 -19.94 -22.80 6.06
N ILE A 111 -19.98 -22.55 7.37
CA ILE A 111 -18.80 -22.59 8.23
C ILE A 111 -18.83 -23.89 9.02
N LYS A 112 -17.77 -24.68 8.89
CA LYS A 112 -17.55 -25.89 9.69
C LYS A 112 -16.45 -25.61 10.69
N VAL A 113 -16.76 -25.67 11.98
CA VAL A 113 -15.76 -25.44 13.01
C VAL A 113 -14.97 -26.72 13.21
N VAL A 114 -13.66 -26.67 12.98
CA VAL A 114 -12.76 -27.82 13.04
C VAL A 114 -11.79 -27.72 14.22
N ALA A 115 -11.29 -28.86 14.69
CA ALA A 115 -10.36 -28.90 15.82
C ALA A 115 -8.93 -28.56 15.38
N GLU A 116 -8.60 -28.86 14.12
CA GLU A 116 -7.31 -28.64 13.51
C GLU A 116 -7.09 -27.15 13.20
N GLY A 117 -5.85 -26.68 13.38
CA GLY A 117 -5.46 -25.34 12.96
C GLY A 117 -5.40 -25.19 11.44
N TYR A 118 -5.30 -23.94 10.98
CA TYR A 118 -5.01 -23.67 9.57
C TYR A 118 -3.70 -24.35 9.16
N GLN A 119 -3.71 -24.99 7.98
CA GLN A 119 -2.51 -25.54 7.39
C GLN A 119 -1.58 -24.39 7.00
N THR A 120 -0.31 -24.51 7.37
CA THR A 120 0.74 -23.53 7.05
C THR A 120 1.91 -24.22 6.37
N PRO A 121 2.48 -23.66 5.29
CA PRO A 121 3.61 -24.26 4.58
C PRO A 121 4.89 -24.21 5.44
N GLU A 122 5.56 -25.36 5.64
CA GLU A 122 6.71 -25.47 6.55
C GLU A 122 7.93 -24.59 6.18
N LYS A 123 8.05 -24.24 4.89
CA LYS A 123 9.15 -23.44 4.33
C LYS A 123 8.72 -22.80 3.01
N GLU A 124 9.51 -21.85 2.54
CA GLU A 124 9.39 -21.31 1.17
C GLU A 124 9.54 -22.45 0.14
N VAL A 125 8.64 -22.48 -0.85
CA VAL A 125 8.59 -23.45 -1.96
C VAL A 125 9.29 -22.91 -3.20
N ALA A 126 9.35 -21.58 -3.34
CA ALA A 126 10.00 -20.88 -4.43
C ALA A 126 10.75 -19.62 -3.94
N HIS A 127 11.67 -19.12 -4.77
CA HIS A 127 12.39 -17.87 -4.57
C HIS A 127 12.37 -17.02 -5.85
N THR A 128 12.62 -15.72 -5.72
CA THR A 128 12.83 -14.82 -6.87
C THR A 128 14.28 -14.79 -7.30
N PHE A 129 14.54 -14.40 -8.54
CA PHE A 129 15.89 -14.16 -9.05
C PHE A 129 16.49 -12.84 -8.54
N SER A 130 17.82 -12.71 -8.59
CA SER A 130 18.49 -11.43 -8.40
C SER A 130 18.07 -10.44 -9.49
N LEU A 131 18.01 -9.14 -9.16
CA LEU A 131 17.68 -8.09 -10.12
C LEU A 131 18.64 -8.06 -11.32
N ALA A 132 19.90 -8.44 -11.11
CA ALA A 132 20.92 -8.50 -12.15
C ALA A 132 20.76 -9.69 -13.11
N ASP A 133 19.95 -10.69 -12.75
CA ASP A 133 19.74 -11.91 -13.55
C ASP A 133 18.49 -11.83 -14.44
N VAL A 134 17.69 -10.77 -14.30
CA VAL A 134 16.51 -10.52 -15.14
C VAL A 134 16.58 -9.11 -15.69
N SER A 135 16.71 -8.96 -17.01
CA SER A 135 16.58 -7.67 -17.69
C SER A 135 15.14 -7.44 -18.13
N ILE A 136 14.72 -6.17 -18.15
CA ILE A 136 13.51 -5.72 -18.87
C ILE A 136 13.97 -5.20 -20.22
N ASP A 137 13.35 -5.72 -21.26
CA ASP A 137 13.75 -5.51 -22.65
C ASP A 137 12.76 -4.59 -23.39
N GLY A 138 13.21 -4.10 -24.56
CA GLY A 138 12.42 -3.27 -25.45
C GLY A 138 12.28 -1.80 -25.00
N ASP A 139 11.63 -1.02 -25.84
CA ASP A 139 11.35 0.40 -25.60
C ASP A 139 9.86 0.57 -25.26
N ASN A 140 9.57 0.74 -23.98
CA ASN A 140 8.20 0.83 -23.47
C ASN A 140 8.17 1.58 -22.13
N ARG A 141 6.99 1.73 -21.55
CA ARG A 141 6.79 2.46 -20.29
C ARG A 141 7.66 1.95 -19.13
N LEU A 142 7.93 0.65 -19.04
CA LEU A 142 8.75 0.07 -17.97
C LEU A 142 10.21 0.51 -18.07
N THR A 143 10.80 0.36 -19.27
CA THR A 143 12.19 0.73 -19.52
C THR A 143 12.36 2.25 -19.47
N HIS A 144 11.40 3.01 -20.00
CA HIS A 144 11.35 4.48 -19.86
C HIS A 144 11.40 4.91 -18.38
N ASN A 145 10.52 4.38 -17.54
CA ASN A 145 10.50 4.75 -16.11
C ASN A 145 11.77 4.31 -15.38
N ARG A 146 12.29 3.12 -15.68
CA ARG A 146 13.54 2.62 -15.09
C ARG A 146 14.71 3.51 -15.45
N ASP A 147 14.84 3.85 -16.73
CA ASP A 147 15.99 4.61 -17.23
C ASP A 147 15.93 6.07 -16.74
N GLU A 148 14.74 6.66 -16.64
CA GLU A 148 14.50 7.94 -15.96
C GLU A 148 14.93 7.89 -14.49
N ALA A 149 14.51 6.86 -13.75
CA ALA A 149 14.88 6.70 -12.35
C ALA A 149 16.40 6.50 -12.17
N ILE A 150 17.05 5.67 -12.98
CA ILE A 150 18.51 5.48 -12.90
C ILE A 150 19.24 6.78 -13.21
N ARG A 151 18.79 7.53 -14.22
CA ARG A 151 19.37 8.84 -14.56
C ARG A 151 19.28 9.79 -13.37
N GLU A 152 18.12 9.88 -12.74
CA GLU A 152 17.93 10.77 -11.59
C GLU A 152 18.71 10.30 -10.36
N ILE A 153 18.73 9.00 -10.06
CA ILE A 153 19.52 8.45 -8.95
C ILE A 153 21.02 8.79 -9.10
N CYS A 154 21.53 8.82 -10.33
CA CYS A 154 22.91 9.23 -10.62
C CYS A 154 23.14 10.75 -10.46
N SER A 155 22.09 11.57 -10.54
CA SER A 155 22.17 13.04 -10.41
C SER A 155 22.30 13.49 -8.95
N TRP A 156 21.71 12.72 -8.03
CA TRP A 156 21.61 13.12 -6.62
C TRP A 156 22.96 13.27 -5.93
N ASP A 157 23.09 14.37 -5.18
CA ASP A 157 24.26 14.70 -4.40
C ASP A 157 24.38 13.79 -3.17
N VAL A 158 25.31 12.84 -3.22
CA VAL A 158 25.62 11.94 -2.09
C VAL A 158 26.04 12.72 -0.83
N THR A 159 26.59 13.93 -0.96
CA THR A 159 27.00 14.73 0.21
C THR A 159 25.81 15.27 0.98
N GLN A 160 24.70 15.56 0.29
CA GLN A 160 23.45 15.94 0.94
C GLN A 160 22.91 14.81 1.83
N GLN A 161 23.06 13.56 1.39
CA GLN A 161 22.66 12.36 2.15
C GLN A 161 23.54 12.10 3.38
N LEU A 162 24.78 12.62 3.38
CA LEU A 162 25.74 12.48 4.47
C LEU A 162 25.71 13.63 5.47
N TYR A 163 25.10 14.77 5.11
CA TYR A 163 25.09 16.01 5.90
C TYR A 163 24.66 15.79 7.35
N ASN A 164 23.48 15.19 7.58
CA ASN A 164 22.95 15.03 8.95
C ASN A 164 23.72 14.01 9.78
N TYR A 165 24.38 13.02 9.15
CA TYR A 165 25.25 12.11 9.87
C TYR A 165 26.46 12.90 10.40
N ARG A 166 27.13 13.66 9.54
CA ARG A 166 28.30 14.44 9.97
C ARG A 166 27.93 15.45 11.08
N ASP A 167 26.79 16.14 10.96
CA ASP A 167 26.25 17.02 12.03
C ASP A 167 26.02 16.26 13.34
N THR A 168 25.38 15.08 13.28
CA THR A 168 25.03 14.28 14.48
C THR A 168 26.25 13.69 15.18
N TYR A 169 27.34 13.42 14.45
CA TYR A 169 28.56 12.80 14.99
C TYR A 169 29.70 13.80 15.21
N GLY A 170 29.41 15.11 15.15
CA GLY A 170 30.39 16.18 15.39
C GLY A 170 31.54 16.22 14.38
N LEU A 171 31.31 15.71 13.16
CA LEU A 171 32.25 15.77 12.06
C LEU A 171 32.03 17.05 11.24
N SER A 172 33.11 17.60 10.67
CA SER A 172 33.02 18.75 9.76
C SER A 172 32.14 18.39 8.58
N THR A 173 31.11 19.18 8.27
CA THR A 173 30.30 18.95 7.06
C THR A 173 31.03 19.32 5.78
N GLU A 174 32.24 19.89 5.82
CA GLU A 174 33.06 20.22 4.63
C GLU A 174 32.33 21.08 3.57
N GLY A 175 31.28 21.82 3.96
CA GLY A 175 30.44 22.56 3.02
C GLY A 175 29.43 21.72 2.24
N TYR A 176 29.07 20.53 2.73
CA TYR A 176 28.06 19.66 2.12
C TYR A 176 26.72 20.39 1.98
N THR A 177 26.00 20.07 0.92
CA THR A 177 24.65 20.56 0.69
C THR A 177 23.78 20.21 1.90
N LYS A 178 23.08 21.20 2.45
CA LYS A 178 22.18 20.99 3.60
C LYS A 178 21.04 20.07 3.17
N SER A 179 20.71 19.09 4.00
CA SER A 179 19.56 18.21 3.75
C SER A 179 18.25 19.00 3.78
N ASP A 180 17.28 18.56 2.98
CA ASP A 180 15.95 19.15 2.82
C ASP A 180 14.85 18.10 3.05
N GLY A 181 13.60 18.47 2.75
CA GLY A 181 12.43 17.61 2.93
C GLY A 181 12.26 17.13 4.38
N TRP A 182 11.92 15.86 4.53
CA TRP A 182 11.76 15.20 5.84
C TRP A 182 13.08 14.80 6.49
N ASP A 183 14.21 14.89 5.77
CA ASP A 183 15.55 14.85 6.37
C ASP A 183 16.10 16.26 6.70
N SER A 184 15.31 17.32 6.56
CA SER A 184 15.81 18.66 6.90
C SER A 184 16.30 18.76 8.35
N PRO A 185 17.22 19.68 8.68
CA PRO A 185 17.64 19.88 10.06
C PRO A 185 16.54 20.26 11.07
N ASP A 186 15.35 20.64 10.59
CA ASP A 186 14.20 21.05 11.41
C ASP A 186 13.15 19.92 11.57
N THR A 187 13.41 18.72 11.06
CA THR A 187 12.55 17.54 11.17
C THR A 187 13.24 16.42 11.97
N LYS A 188 12.50 15.66 12.76
CA LYS A 188 13.07 14.56 13.58
C LYS A 188 13.12 13.19 12.91
N LEU A 189 12.70 13.08 11.64
CA LEU A 189 12.74 11.84 10.87
C LEU A 189 14.08 11.63 10.11
N LYS A 190 15.11 12.44 10.43
CA LYS A 190 16.35 12.52 9.64
C LYS A 190 16.98 11.16 9.36
N GLY A 191 17.57 11.07 8.18
CA GLY A 191 18.28 9.92 7.65
C GLY A 191 17.36 8.91 6.97
N HIS A 192 16.03 9.03 7.06
CA HIS A 192 15.12 8.08 6.44
C HIS A 192 15.29 8.09 4.92
N GLY A 193 15.42 9.29 4.32
CA GLY A 193 15.66 9.47 2.90
C GLY A 193 17.01 8.90 2.50
N SER A 194 18.05 9.15 3.29
CA SER A 194 19.39 8.58 3.07
C SER A 194 19.42 7.05 3.14
N GLY A 195 18.57 6.43 3.97
CA GLY A 195 18.40 4.98 4.00
C GLY A 195 17.79 4.44 2.70
N HIS A 196 16.72 5.07 2.22
CA HIS A 196 16.13 4.75 0.91
C HIS A 196 17.11 4.99 -0.25
N TYR A 197 17.88 6.08 -0.20
CA TYR A 197 18.93 6.38 -1.17
C TYR A 197 19.91 5.22 -1.30
N MET A 198 20.37 4.63 -0.19
CA MET A 198 21.26 3.46 -0.19
C MET A 198 20.63 2.24 -0.89
N SER A 199 19.36 1.93 -0.61
CA SER A 199 18.64 0.88 -1.34
C SER A 199 18.52 1.20 -2.84
N ALA A 200 18.17 2.45 -3.19
CA ALA A 200 17.99 2.88 -4.57
C ALA A 200 19.27 2.81 -5.39
N ILE A 201 20.41 3.31 -4.89
CA ILE A 201 21.70 3.22 -5.59
C ILE A 201 22.19 1.78 -5.74
N ALA A 202 21.93 0.91 -4.75
CA ALA A 202 22.29 -0.51 -4.82
C ALA A 202 21.45 -1.25 -5.87
N GLN A 203 20.13 -1.02 -5.88
CA GLN A 203 19.22 -1.60 -6.86
C GLN A 203 19.53 -1.06 -8.26
N ALA A 204 19.74 0.25 -8.42
CA ALA A 204 20.15 0.87 -9.68
C ALA A 204 21.47 0.30 -10.20
N TYR A 205 22.46 0.06 -9.32
CA TYR A 205 23.74 -0.54 -9.71
C TYR A 205 23.56 -1.95 -10.31
N ALA A 206 22.65 -2.75 -9.73
CA ALA A 206 22.35 -4.10 -10.21
C ALA A 206 21.73 -4.11 -11.62
N VAL A 207 20.91 -3.12 -11.95
CA VAL A 207 20.14 -3.09 -13.21
C VAL A 207 20.68 -2.14 -14.28
N ALA A 208 21.57 -1.20 -13.91
CA ALA A 208 22.16 -0.27 -14.86
C ALA A 208 23.01 -1.01 -15.90
N THR A 209 22.86 -0.64 -17.17
CA THR A 209 23.64 -1.20 -18.28
C THR A 209 24.69 -0.23 -18.80
N ASN A 210 24.52 1.08 -18.57
CA ASN A 210 25.47 2.12 -18.96
C ASN A 210 26.71 2.12 -18.02
N PRO A 211 27.94 1.96 -18.55
CA PRO A 211 29.16 1.95 -17.73
C PRO A 211 29.43 3.25 -16.95
N GLU A 212 29.08 4.42 -17.48
CA GLU A 212 29.28 5.71 -16.81
C GLU A 212 28.35 5.85 -15.61
N GLN A 213 27.07 5.47 -15.77
CA GLN A 213 26.12 5.42 -14.65
C GLN A 213 26.60 4.45 -13.57
N LYS A 214 27.07 3.25 -13.95
CA LYS A 214 27.66 2.30 -12.98
C LYS A 214 28.87 2.89 -12.24
N ALA A 215 29.72 3.66 -12.91
CA ALA A 215 30.87 4.31 -12.27
C ALA A 215 30.45 5.37 -11.24
N ILE A 216 29.43 6.18 -11.55
CA ILE A 216 28.85 7.16 -10.62
C ILE A 216 28.26 6.46 -9.40
N LEU A 217 27.43 5.44 -9.62
CA LEU A 217 26.80 4.66 -8.54
C LEU A 217 27.85 4.00 -7.65
N ARG A 218 28.88 3.38 -8.23
CA ARG A 218 30.02 2.80 -7.49
C ARG A 218 30.70 3.84 -6.60
N LYS A 219 31.00 5.02 -7.14
CA LYS A 219 31.62 6.12 -6.38
C LYS A 219 30.75 6.55 -5.20
N ASN A 220 29.45 6.72 -5.43
CA ASN A 220 28.51 7.17 -4.41
C ASN A 220 28.29 6.12 -3.31
N ILE A 221 28.12 4.84 -3.67
CA ILE A 221 28.03 3.71 -2.73
C ILE A 221 29.29 3.65 -1.86
N THR A 222 30.46 3.70 -2.48
CA THR A 222 31.76 3.63 -1.78
C THR A 222 31.89 4.75 -0.76
N ARG A 223 31.57 5.99 -1.17
CA ARG A 223 31.62 7.15 -0.28
C ARG A 223 30.65 7.02 0.88
N MET A 224 29.40 6.67 0.60
CA MET A 224 28.35 6.51 1.61
C MET A 224 28.77 5.49 2.68
N VAL A 225 29.22 4.30 2.29
CA VAL A 225 29.64 3.26 3.23
C VAL A 225 30.86 3.69 4.05
N ASN A 226 31.86 4.33 3.43
CA ASN A 226 33.07 4.76 4.12
C ASN A 226 32.77 5.84 5.17
N GLU A 227 31.99 6.87 4.83
CA GLU A 227 31.69 7.98 5.75
C GLU A 227 30.70 7.57 6.85
N LEU A 228 29.74 6.68 6.55
CA LEU A 228 28.90 6.09 7.60
C LEU A 228 29.73 5.30 8.62
N ARG A 229 30.75 4.57 8.16
CA ARG A 229 31.66 3.87 9.07
C ARG A 229 32.45 4.83 9.94
N GLU A 230 32.98 5.91 9.38
CA GLU A 230 33.68 6.96 10.13
C GLU A 230 32.79 7.55 11.24
N CYS A 231 31.51 7.81 10.93
CA CYS A 231 30.54 8.26 11.92
C CYS A 231 30.29 7.20 13.00
N GLN A 232 30.04 5.94 12.61
CA GLN A 232 29.75 4.84 13.54
C GLN A 232 30.90 4.61 14.54
N GLU A 233 32.14 4.76 14.11
CA GLU A 233 33.34 4.57 14.94
C GLU A 233 33.46 5.60 16.07
N LYS A 234 32.76 6.75 15.99
CA LYS A 234 32.66 7.69 17.12
C LYS A 234 31.97 7.11 18.36
N THR A 235 31.21 6.03 18.18
CA THR A 235 30.52 5.33 19.28
C THR A 235 31.40 4.27 19.97
N PHE A 236 32.62 4.04 19.48
CA PHE A 236 33.48 2.93 19.91
C PHE A 236 34.30 3.31 21.14
N VAL A 237 33.64 3.33 22.28
CA VAL A 237 34.24 3.72 23.55
C VAL A 237 34.46 2.49 24.42
N TYR A 238 35.72 2.17 24.72
CA TYR A 238 36.05 1.13 25.70
C TYR A 238 35.89 1.67 27.13
N ASN A 239 34.99 1.07 27.91
CA ASN A 239 34.83 1.39 29.31
C ASN A 239 35.73 0.50 30.17
N LYS A 240 36.71 1.12 30.83
CA LYS A 240 37.72 0.41 31.65
C LYS A 240 37.13 -0.26 32.89
N GLU A 241 36.08 0.31 33.48
CA GLU A 241 35.44 -0.21 34.69
C GLU A 241 34.59 -1.45 34.36
N LEU A 242 33.81 -1.38 33.27
CA LEU A 242 32.98 -2.48 32.80
C LEU A 242 33.78 -3.57 32.07
N LYS A 243 35.04 -3.27 31.70
CA LYS A 243 35.95 -4.13 30.91
C LYS A 243 35.37 -4.58 29.57
N ARG A 244 34.51 -3.73 28.98
CA ARG A 244 33.86 -3.91 27.68
C ARG A 244 33.58 -2.55 27.07
N ASN A 245 33.15 -2.52 25.81
CA ASN A 245 32.68 -1.28 25.21
C ASN A 245 31.43 -0.75 25.94
N TRP A 246 31.29 0.57 25.96
CA TRP A 246 30.04 1.24 26.32
C TRP A 246 28.96 0.81 25.31
N GLU A 247 27.84 0.29 25.79
CA GLU A 247 26.81 -0.32 24.96
C GLU A 247 25.46 0.37 25.15
N ALA A 248 24.51 0.07 24.26
CA ALA A 248 23.16 0.65 24.28
C ALA A 248 22.40 0.48 25.60
N ARG A 249 22.72 -0.58 26.37
CA ARG A 249 22.16 -0.87 27.70
C ARG A 249 22.62 0.10 28.79
N ASP A 250 23.77 0.74 28.59
CA ASP A 250 24.38 1.65 29.56
C ASP A 250 23.89 3.10 29.36
N PHE A 251 23.52 3.44 28.12
CA PHE A 251 22.92 4.73 27.78
C PHE A 251 21.54 4.91 28.44
N ALA A 252 21.24 6.09 28.97
CA ALA A 252 19.93 6.46 29.52
C ALA A 252 19.29 5.38 30.44
N PRO A 253 19.89 5.07 31.61
CA PRO A 253 19.28 4.25 32.65
C PRO A 253 17.92 4.81 33.08
N GLU A 254 17.09 4.03 33.80
CA GLU A 254 15.68 4.37 34.00
C GLU A 254 15.47 5.74 34.67
N ALA A 255 16.30 6.07 35.66
CA ALA A 255 16.25 7.37 36.33
C ALA A 255 16.53 8.55 35.38
N GLU A 256 17.52 8.40 34.49
CA GLU A 256 17.83 9.42 33.47
C GLU A 256 16.71 9.51 32.44
N LEU A 257 16.27 8.36 31.92
CA LEU A 257 15.24 8.25 30.89
C LEU A 257 13.93 8.95 31.30
N ARG A 258 13.55 8.89 32.58
CA ARG A 258 12.36 9.56 33.10
C ARG A 258 12.43 11.09 32.98
N GLU A 259 13.62 11.67 33.11
CA GLU A 259 13.85 13.11 33.07
C GLU A 259 14.17 13.65 31.68
N MET A 260 14.60 12.77 30.76
CA MET A 260 14.95 13.15 29.38
C MET A 260 13.83 13.92 28.66
N LYS A 261 14.24 14.94 27.89
CA LYS A 261 13.37 15.80 27.08
C LYS A 261 13.62 15.56 25.60
N GLY A 262 12.60 15.58 24.76
CA GLY A 262 12.78 15.50 23.31
C GLY A 262 12.83 16.88 22.64
N THR A 263 13.00 17.98 23.36
CA THR A 263 13.05 19.32 22.76
C THR A 263 14.25 19.48 21.82
N TRP A 264 14.20 20.42 20.87
CA TRP A 264 15.35 20.72 20.00
C TRP A 264 16.62 21.11 20.78
N ALA A 265 16.49 21.83 21.90
CA ALA A 265 17.63 22.14 22.75
C ALA A 265 18.28 20.87 23.35
N ALA A 266 17.47 19.89 23.74
CA ALA A 266 18.00 18.60 24.19
C ALA A 266 18.60 17.82 23.02
N PHE A 267 17.94 17.80 21.85
CA PHE A 267 18.46 17.18 20.63
C PHE A 267 19.89 17.67 20.32
N ASP A 268 20.09 19.00 20.31
CA ASP A 268 21.38 19.60 20.02
C ASP A 268 22.45 19.33 21.09
N GLU A 269 22.03 19.16 22.34
CA GLU A 269 22.95 18.75 23.41
C GLU A 269 23.40 17.30 23.22
N TYR A 270 22.47 16.36 22.99
CA TYR A 270 22.81 14.95 22.79
C TYR A 270 23.66 14.72 21.53
N LYS A 271 23.52 15.53 20.48
CA LYS A 271 24.40 15.51 19.29
C LYS A 271 25.88 15.72 19.61
N LYS A 272 26.20 16.44 20.69
CA LYS A 272 27.60 16.69 21.08
C LYS A 272 28.29 15.47 21.69
N HIS A 273 27.52 14.43 22.01
CA HIS A 273 27.97 13.28 22.79
C HIS A 273 27.78 11.92 22.09
N PRO A 274 28.25 11.73 20.84
CA PRO A 274 28.14 10.45 20.15
C PRO A 274 28.86 9.30 20.87
N GLU A 275 29.85 9.61 21.72
CA GLU A 275 30.54 8.65 22.59
C GLU A 275 29.59 7.96 23.59
N LEU A 276 28.42 8.55 23.87
CA LEU A 276 27.43 7.99 24.80
C LEU A 276 26.37 7.14 24.12
N TYR A 277 26.30 7.10 22.79
CA TYR A 277 25.22 6.42 22.06
C TYR A 277 25.27 4.89 22.19
N GLY A 278 26.42 4.34 22.57
CA GLY A 278 26.67 2.91 22.67
C GLY A 278 27.23 2.33 21.37
N TYR A 279 28.13 1.37 21.53
CA TYR A 279 28.87 0.71 20.45
C TYR A 279 27.96 0.26 19.31
N GLY A 280 28.27 0.70 18.09
CA GLY A 280 27.63 0.24 16.86
C GLY A 280 26.45 1.09 16.39
N TYR A 281 26.04 2.11 17.16
CA TYR A 281 24.95 3.00 16.76
C TYR A 281 25.34 3.86 15.54
N ILE A 282 24.51 3.82 14.49
CA ILE A 282 24.57 4.77 13.38
C ILE A 282 23.16 5.16 12.93
N ASN A 283 22.84 6.46 13.00
CA ASN A 283 21.64 7.09 12.43
C ASN A 283 21.86 8.61 12.37
N ALA A 284 21.13 9.33 11.52
CA ALA A 284 21.15 10.80 11.46
C ALA A 284 20.39 11.49 12.62
N ILE A 285 19.81 10.73 13.55
CA ILE A 285 19.25 11.22 14.83
C ILE A 285 20.09 10.70 16.01
N PRO A 286 20.23 11.46 17.10
CA PRO A 286 20.83 10.99 18.35
C PRO A 286 20.13 9.74 18.91
N ALA A 287 20.89 8.82 19.53
CA ALA A 287 20.36 7.61 20.18
C ALA A 287 19.29 7.90 21.24
N GLN A 288 19.29 9.12 21.78
CA GLN A 288 18.26 9.65 22.67
C GLN A 288 16.84 9.43 22.15
N HIS A 289 16.59 9.57 20.85
CA HIS A 289 15.24 9.42 20.27
C HIS A 289 14.75 7.97 20.35
N CYS A 290 15.65 7.01 20.12
CA CYS A 290 15.36 5.58 20.30
C CYS A 290 15.11 5.22 21.77
N ALA A 291 15.67 5.96 22.72
CA ALA A 291 15.40 5.75 24.15
C ALA A 291 14.09 6.42 24.60
N LEU A 292 13.76 7.62 24.11
CA LEU A 292 12.55 8.36 24.50
C LEU A 292 11.24 7.59 24.23
N ILE A 293 11.18 6.75 23.19
CA ILE A 293 9.98 5.94 22.92
C ILE A 293 9.68 4.92 24.04
N GLU A 294 10.67 4.50 24.83
CA GLU A 294 10.48 3.62 25.99
C GLU A 294 9.65 4.29 27.09
N MET A 295 9.66 5.62 27.15
CA MET A 295 8.80 6.43 28.03
C MET A 295 7.43 6.72 27.43
N TYR A 296 7.09 6.08 26.32
CA TYR A 296 5.86 6.34 25.57
C TYR A 296 5.76 7.85 25.31
N ARG A 297 6.74 8.41 24.59
CA ARG A 297 6.71 9.80 24.14
C ARG A 297 6.04 9.86 22.77
N ALA A 298 5.03 10.73 22.65
CA ALA A 298 4.13 10.78 21.51
C ALA A 298 4.82 11.33 20.24
N TYR A 299 4.14 11.21 19.11
CA TYR A 299 4.55 11.85 17.87
C TYR A 299 4.41 13.36 18.00
N ASN A 300 5.55 14.06 18.00
CA ASN A 300 5.62 15.52 18.06
C ASN A 300 7.02 15.97 17.59
N ASN A 301 7.07 16.78 16.52
CA ASN A 301 8.34 17.21 15.93
C ASN A 301 9.12 18.18 16.83
N SER A 302 8.45 18.93 17.69
CA SER A 302 9.08 19.94 18.57
C SER A 302 9.60 19.34 19.86
N ASP A 303 8.77 18.58 20.57
CA ASP A 303 9.01 18.23 21.97
C ASP A 303 9.37 16.77 22.20
N TRP A 304 9.02 15.86 21.27
CA TRP A 304 9.19 14.41 21.46
C TRP A 304 9.84 13.75 20.24
N VAL A 305 9.30 12.62 19.76
CA VAL A 305 9.94 11.78 18.75
C VAL A 305 9.11 11.73 17.47
N TRP A 306 9.76 11.36 16.37
CA TRP A 306 9.11 11.00 15.11
C TRP A 306 9.72 9.70 14.60
N ALA A 307 8.95 8.60 14.72
CA ALA A 307 9.26 7.27 14.20
C ALA A 307 10.77 6.86 14.24
N PRO A 308 11.41 6.86 15.44
CA PRO A 308 12.87 6.70 15.52
C PRO A 308 13.35 5.36 14.94
N TYR A 309 12.64 4.27 15.22
CA TYR A 309 12.99 2.94 14.69
C TYR A 309 12.63 2.78 13.21
N TYR A 310 11.68 3.55 12.65
CA TYR A 310 11.48 3.61 11.20
C TYR A 310 12.71 4.17 10.50
N SER A 311 13.33 5.24 11.03
CA SER A 311 14.56 5.79 10.46
C SER A 311 15.64 4.70 10.51
N VAL A 312 15.93 4.13 11.69
CA VAL A 312 16.92 3.04 11.87
C VAL A 312 16.72 1.90 10.87
N HIS A 313 15.47 1.50 10.64
CA HIS A 313 15.13 0.49 9.65
C HIS A 313 15.60 0.87 8.24
N LYS A 314 15.37 2.11 7.78
CA LYS A 314 15.77 2.50 6.41
C LYS A 314 17.28 2.42 6.20
N GLN A 315 18.09 2.85 7.18
CA GLN A 315 19.54 2.70 7.02
C GLN A 315 19.97 1.24 7.04
N LEU A 316 19.38 0.45 7.94
CA LEU A 316 19.68 -0.98 8.02
C LEU A 316 19.33 -1.69 6.71
N ALA A 317 18.15 -1.43 6.14
CA ALA A 317 17.72 -1.98 4.86
C ALA A 317 18.65 -1.55 3.72
N GLY A 318 19.02 -0.27 3.65
CA GLY A 318 19.94 0.25 2.64
C GLY A 318 21.33 -0.38 2.67
N LEU A 319 21.90 -0.57 3.87
CA LEU A 319 23.20 -1.25 4.03
C LEU A 319 23.14 -2.74 3.65
N ILE A 320 22.03 -3.42 4.00
CA ILE A 320 21.78 -4.80 3.60
C ILE A 320 21.67 -4.89 2.07
N ASP A 321 20.96 -3.96 1.42
CA ASP A 321 20.81 -3.94 -0.02
C ASP A 321 22.15 -3.66 -0.74
N ILE A 322 22.99 -2.76 -0.21
CA ILE A 322 24.37 -2.56 -0.72
C ILE A 322 25.16 -3.87 -0.62
N ALA A 323 25.17 -4.52 0.55
CA ALA A 323 25.86 -5.78 0.76
C ALA A 323 25.31 -6.94 -0.11
N THR A 324 24.09 -6.81 -0.64
CA THR A 324 23.44 -7.82 -1.49
C THR A 324 23.68 -7.60 -2.98
N TYR A 325 23.60 -6.35 -3.45
CA TYR A 325 23.52 -6.03 -4.89
C TYR A 325 24.80 -5.45 -5.48
N PHE A 326 25.75 -5.02 -4.64
CA PHE A 326 27.00 -4.44 -5.11
C PHE A 326 28.08 -5.51 -5.33
N ASP A 327 29.03 -5.25 -6.22
CA ASP A 327 30.03 -6.22 -6.67
C ASP A 327 31.43 -5.98 -6.09
N ASP A 328 31.67 -4.86 -5.39
CA ASP A 328 32.91 -4.63 -4.66
C ASP A 328 32.86 -5.33 -3.31
N LYS A 329 33.60 -6.44 -3.20
CA LYS A 329 33.59 -7.26 -1.99
C LYS A 329 34.02 -6.48 -0.73
N GLU A 330 35.01 -5.59 -0.81
CA GLU A 330 35.49 -4.87 0.38
C GLU A 330 34.41 -3.92 0.92
N ILE A 331 33.71 -3.22 0.01
CA ILE A 331 32.62 -2.32 0.38
C ILE A 331 31.39 -3.10 0.86
N CYS A 332 31.07 -4.23 0.24
CA CYS A 332 29.99 -5.11 0.71
C CYS A 332 30.27 -5.65 2.12
N ASP A 333 31.48 -6.13 2.39
CA ASP A 333 31.88 -6.63 3.71
C ASP A 333 31.83 -5.49 4.76
N LYS A 334 32.23 -4.27 4.38
CA LYS A 334 32.15 -3.08 5.24
C LYS A 334 30.71 -2.66 5.53
N ALA A 335 29.85 -2.63 4.51
CA ALA A 335 28.42 -2.33 4.69
C ALA A 335 27.74 -3.36 5.59
N LEU A 336 28.05 -4.65 5.40
CA LEU A 336 27.56 -5.73 6.25
C LEU A 336 28.06 -5.61 7.69
N LEU A 337 29.33 -5.21 7.90
CA LEU A 337 29.87 -4.95 9.23
C LEU A 337 29.13 -3.81 9.93
N ILE A 338 28.89 -2.68 9.25
CA ILE A 338 28.12 -1.55 9.79
C ILE A 338 26.72 -2.01 10.19
N ALA A 339 26.02 -2.69 9.28
CA ALA A 339 24.67 -3.23 9.52
C ALA A 339 24.63 -4.22 10.69
N LYS A 340 25.64 -5.10 10.80
CA LYS A 340 25.78 -6.03 11.92
C LYS A 340 25.92 -5.29 13.25
N ASP A 341 26.83 -4.32 13.32
CA ASP A 341 27.06 -3.52 14.52
C ASP A 341 25.77 -2.76 14.93
N MET A 342 25.01 -2.24 13.96
CA MET A 342 23.68 -1.65 14.20
C MET A 342 22.68 -2.66 14.78
N GLY A 343 22.57 -3.84 14.16
CA GLY A 343 21.63 -4.87 14.60
C GLY A 343 21.94 -5.36 16.01
N LEU A 344 23.23 -5.48 16.36
CA LEU A 344 23.66 -5.83 17.71
C LEU A 344 23.45 -4.69 18.72
N TRP A 345 23.55 -3.42 18.29
CA TRP A 345 23.14 -2.29 19.12
C TRP A 345 21.64 -2.34 19.45
N VAL A 346 20.80 -2.61 18.44
CA VAL A 346 19.34 -2.75 18.62
C VAL A 346 19.04 -3.91 19.56
N TRP A 347 19.67 -5.07 19.35
CA TRP A 347 19.55 -6.22 20.26
C TRP A 347 19.90 -5.82 21.70
N ASN A 348 21.05 -5.17 21.90
CA ASN A 348 21.52 -4.78 23.22
C ASN A 348 20.53 -3.84 23.92
N ARG A 349 19.98 -2.85 23.21
CA ARG A 349 18.96 -1.96 23.77
C ARG A 349 17.68 -2.73 24.11
N MET A 350 17.11 -3.44 23.15
CA MET A 350 15.84 -4.13 23.30
C MET A 350 15.90 -5.19 24.39
N HIS A 351 16.95 -6.02 24.41
CA HIS A 351 17.11 -7.10 25.37
C HIS A 351 17.17 -6.61 26.82
N TYR A 352 17.94 -5.54 27.09
CA TYR A 352 18.18 -5.10 28.47
C TYR A 352 17.22 -4.01 28.97
N ARG A 353 16.60 -3.24 28.07
CA ARG A 353 15.85 -2.03 28.44
C ARG A 353 14.35 -2.14 28.22
N THR A 354 13.90 -3.18 27.54
CA THR A 354 12.49 -3.39 27.21
C THR A 354 11.98 -4.74 27.69
N TYR A 355 10.66 -4.88 27.76
CA TYR A 355 9.98 -6.12 28.16
C TYR A 355 8.59 -6.17 27.52
N VAL A 356 7.87 -7.29 27.68
CA VAL A 356 6.47 -7.42 27.26
C VAL A 356 5.61 -7.79 28.47
N LYS A 357 4.59 -6.97 28.76
CA LYS A 357 3.51 -7.29 29.71
C LYS A 357 2.18 -6.92 29.08
N GLN A 358 1.32 -7.90 28.83
CA GLN A 358 0.02 -7.69 28.17
C GLN A 358 -1.12 -7.39 29.17
N ASN A 359 -1.11 -8.05 30.34
CA ASN A 359 -2.15 -7.93 31.36
C ASN A 359 -2.07 -6.63 32.16
N GLY A 360 -3.21 -6.22 32.74
CA GLY A 360 -3.34 -5.05 33.61
C GLY A 360 -3.97 -3.84 32.92
N THR A 361 -4.13 -2.74 33.66
CA THR A 361 -4.52 -1.45 33.08
C THR A 361 -3.38 -0.86 32.26
N GLN A 362 -3.67 0.15 31.42
CA GLN A 362 -2.63 0.86 30.69
C GLN A 362 -1.63 1.52 31.66
N ASP A 363 -2.11 2.13 32.75
CA ASP A 363 -1.26 2.74 33.78
C ASP A 363 -0.31 1.72 34.40
N GLU A 364 -0.79 0.52 34.73
CA GLU A 364 0.04 -0.57 35.26
C GLU A 364 1.08 -1.08 34.24
N ARG A 365 0.75 -1.06 32.96
CA ARG A 365 1.67 -1.44 31.87
C ARG A 365 2.73 -0.38 31.62
N ARG A 366 2.39 0.91 31.81
CA ARG A 366 3.27 2.07 31.57
C ARG A 366 4.04 2.52 32.81
N ALA A 367 3.75 2.00 34.00
CA ALA A 367 4.42 2.35 35.25
C ALA A 367 5.95 2.20 35.19
N LYS A 368 6.42 1.16 34.48
CA LYS A 368 7.83 0.98 34.13
C LYS A 368 8.03 1.26 32.63
N PRO A 369 9.10 2.00 32.23
CA PRO A 369 9.40 2.26 30.83
C PRO A 369 9.81 0.99 30.08
N GLY A 370 9.57 0.96 28.77
CA GLY A 370 10.05 -0.11 27.90
C GLY A 370 9.09 -1.27 27.70
N ASN A 371 7.80 -1.15 28.04
CA ASN A 371 6.82 -2.19 27.71
C ASN A 371 6.43 -2.13 26.22
N ARG A 372 6.91 -3.10 25.44
CA ARG A 372 6.74 -3.14 23.99
C ARG A 372 5.30 -3.31 23.53
N TYR A 373 4.43 -3.86 24.39
CA TYR A 373 2.99 -3.96 24.12
C TYR A 373 2.34 -2.59 23.89
N GLU A 374 2.83 -1.54 24.56
CA GLU A 374 2.32 -0.17 24.40
C GLU A 374 3.15 0.63 23.39
N MET A 375 4.47 0.46 23.36
CA MET A 375 5.37 1.25 22.51
C MET A 375 5.00 1.17 21.02
N TRP A 376 4.75 -0.04 20.51
CA TRP A 376 4.53 -0.27 19.08
C TRP A 376 3.09 0.01 18.61
N ASP A 377 2.16 0.20 19.54
CA ASP A 377 0.78 0.59 19.24
C ASP A 377 0.60 2.11 19.16
N MET A 378 1.64 2.88 19.48
CA MET A 378 1.59 4.34 19.41
C MET A 378 1.55 4.82 17.95
N TYR A 379 0.61 5.70 17.64
CA TYR A 379 0.48 6.32 16.33
C TYR A 379 1.75 7.11 15.96
N ILE A 380 2.37 6.75 14.82
CA ILE A 380 3.63 7.29 14.24
C ILE A 380 4.87 7.16 15.15
N ALA A 381 4.81 7.53 16.43
CA ALA A 381 5.92 7.37 17.36
C ALA A 381 6.34 5.90 17.51
N GLY A 382 5.37 4.99 17.48
CA GLY A 382 5.58 3.54 17.50
C GLY A 382 5.84 2.95 16.12
N GLU A 383 5.99 3.76 15.07
CA GLU A 383 6.31 3.27 13.73
C GLU A 383 7.76 2.77 13.67
N VAL A 384 7.90 1.48 13.34
CA VAL A 384 9.19 0.78 13.28
C VAL A 384 9.56 0.34 11.87
N GLY A 385 8.70 0.62 10.87
CA GLY A 385 8.84 0.07 9.52
C GLY A 385 9.09 -1.45 9.54
N GLY A 386 10.01 -1.92 8.71
CA GLY A 386 10.44 -3.32 8.59
C GLY A 386 11.66 -3.66 9.45
N MET A 387 11.76 -3.15 10.69
CA MET A 387 12.86 -3.51 11.60
C MET A 387 12.99 -5.03 11.78
N SER A 388 11.88 -5.73 12.03
CA SER A 388 11.87 -7.19 12.17
C SER A 388 12.34 -7.89 10.89
N GLU A 389 11.90 -7.42 9.72
CA GLU A 389 12.33 -7.95 8.43
C GLU A 389 13.84 -7.78 8.22
N SER A 390 14.36 -6.58 8.44
CA SER A 390 15.76 -6.23 8.18
C SER A 390 16.72 -6.95 9.13
N LEU A 391 16.37 -7.04 10.42
CA LEU A 391 17.15 -7.80 11.40
C LEU A 391 17.16 -9.31 11.08
N SER A 392 16.03 -9.84 10.63
CA SER A 392 15.95 -11.25 10.21
C SER A 392 16.79 -11.50 8.95
N ARG A 393 16.70 -10.63 7.93
CA ARG A 393 17.57 -10.69 6.73
C ARG A 393 19.05 -10.64 7.10
N LEU A 394 19.42 -9.71 7.98
CA LEU A 394 20.80 -9.59 8.46
C LEU A 394 21.28 -10.85 9.19
N SER A 395 20.41 -11.50 9.96
CA SER A 395 20.75 -12.75 10.66
C SER A 395 21.10 -13.90 9.70
N GLU A 396 20.61 -13.87 8.46
CA GLU A 396 20.93 -14.85 7.42
C GLU A 396 22.29 -14.58 6.77
N MET A 397 22.78 -13.34 6.84
CA MET A 397 24.06 -12.90 6.26
C MET A 397 25.25 -13.04 7.23
N VAL A 398 24.98 -13.27 8.52
CA VAL A 398 26.01 -13.40 9.56
C VAL A 398 26.29 -14.87 9.87
N SER A 399 27.57 -15.26 9.90
CA SER A 399 27.99 -16.65 10.14
C SER A 399 28.13 -17.02 11.61
N ASN A 400 28.36 -16.06 12.51
CA ASN A 400 28.52 -16.34 13.94
C ASN A 400 27.15 -16.73 14.56
N PRO A 401 27.04 -17.91 15.21
CA PRO A 401 25.77 -18.40 15.71
C PRO A 401 25.18 -17.55 16.84
N ASP A 402 26.02 -16.96 17.69
CA ASP A 402 25.57 -16.09 18.80
C ASP A 402 25.06 -14.75 18.26
N GLU A 403 25.77 -14.15 17.31
CA GLU A 403 25.32 -12.92 16.65
C GLU A 403 24.00 -13.16 15.90
N LYS A 404 23.88 -14.28 15.19
CA LYS A 404 22.64 -14.69 14.52
C LYS A 404 21.48 -14.83 15.51
N ALA A 405 21.68 -15.52 16.62
CA ALA A 405 20.64 -15.70 17.65
C ALA A 405 20.18 -14.36 18.24
N LYS A 406 21.12 -13.44 18.50
CA LYS A 406 20.83 -12.08 18.98
C LYS A 406 20.04 -11.26 17.98
N LEU A 407 20.39 -11.32 16.69
CA LEU A 407 19.67 -10.61 15.63
C LEU A 407 18.23 -11.12 15.48
N LEU A 408 18.03 -12.45 15.57
CA LEU A 408 16.69 -13.04 15.58
C LEU A 408 15.88 -12.66 16.82
N GLU A 409 16.50 -12.61 17.99
CA GLU A 409 15.85 -12.11 19.21
C GLU A 409 15.44 -10.64 19.03
N ALA A 410 16.33 -9.80 18.51
CA ALA A 410 16.05 -8.40 18.23
C ALA A 410 14.90 -8.21 17.25
N ALA A 411 14.82 -9.03 16.19
CA ALA A 411 13.70 -9.00 15.25
C ALA A 411 12.36 -9.24 15.96
N ASN A 412 12.29 -10.25 16.84
CA ASN A 412 11.08 -10.57 17.62
C ASN A 412 10.76 -9.52 18.70
N CYS A 413 11.69 -8.62 19.04
CA CYS A 413 11.38 -7.51 19.95
C CYS A 413 10.40 -6.50 19.31
N PHE A 414 10.28 -6.48 17.99
CA PHE A 414 9.36 -5.60 17.27
C PHE A 414 7.97 -6.21 17.05
N ASP A 415 7.69 -7.36 17.66
CA ASP A 415 6.33 -7.92 17.68
C ASP A 415 5.37 -6.98 18.41
N ALA A 416 4.18 -6.79 17.85
CA ALA A 416 3.11 -5.96 18.44
C ALA A 416 1.87 -6.82 18.75
N PRO A 417 1.85 -7.55 19.89
CA PRO A 417 0.76 -8.48 20.22
C PRO A 417 -0.65 -7.86 20.18
N LYS A 418 -0.79 -6.58 20.54
CA LYS A 418 -2.08 -5.87 20.48
C LYS A 418 -2.69 -5.85 19.07
N PHE A 419 -1.85 -5.75 18.04
CA PHE A 419 -2.23 -5.79 16.63
C PHE A 419 -2.19 -7.22 16.06
N TYR A 420 -1.20 -8.01 16.47
CA TYR A 420 -0.96 -9.34 15.92
C TYR A 420 -1.94 -10.40 16.42
N ASP A 421 -2.29 -10.39 17.72
CA ASP A 421 -3.12 -11.43 18.32
C ASP A 421 -4.52 -11.51 17.71
N PRO A 422 -5.26 -10.39 17.49
CA PRO A 422 -6.53 -10.42 16.77
C PRO A 422 -6.38 -10.98 15.35
N LEU A 423 -5.40 -10.47 14.60
CA LEU A 423 -5.20 -10.87 13.21
C LEU A 423 -4.76 -12.34 13.08
N SER A 424 -4.01 -12.89 14.03
CA SER A 424 -3.66 -14.31 14.06
C SER A 424 -4.91 -15.22 14.14
N LYS A 425 -6.00 -14.70 14.71
CA LYS A 425 -7.33 -15.33 14.82
C LYS A 425 -8.29 -14.88 13.72
N ASN A 426 -7.78 -14.17 12.71
CA ASN A 426 -8.55 -13.62 11.58
C ASN A 426 -9.61 -12.58 12.01
N ILE A 427 -9.42 -11.94 13.17
CA ILE A 427 -10.22 -10.79 13.62
C ILE A 427 -9.57 -9.53 13.05
N ASP A 428 -10.35 -8.69 12.38
CA ASP A 428 -9.84 -7.55 11.62
C ASP A 428 -9.48 -6.35 12.52
N ASP A 429 -8.25 -6.32 13.02
CA ASP A 429 -7.72 -5.18 13.76
C ASP A 429 -7.00 -4.16 12.83
N ILE A 430 -7.28 -4.18 11.52
CA ILE A 430 -6.70 -3.25 10.52
C ILE A 430 -7.45 -1.92 10.49
N ARG A 431 -8.78 -2.00 10.70
CA ARG A 431 -9.70 -0.86 10.73
C ARG A 431 -9.12 0.34 11.46
N THR A 432 -9.14 1.51 10.82
CA THR A 432 -8.70 2.79 11.43
C THR A 432 -7.24 2.87 11.87
N ARG A 433 -6.36 1.97 11.42
CA ARG A 433 -4.91 2.06 11.67
C ARG A 433 -4.19 2.82 10.56
N HIS A 434 -3.06 3.43 10.90
CA HIS A 434 -2.14 4.02 9.93
C HIS A 434 -1.60 2.92 9.02
N ALA A 435 -1.87 3.01 7.72
CA ALA A 435 -1.69 1.88 6.82
C ALA A 435 -0.21 1.49 6.67
N ASN A 436 0.64 2.45 6.31
CA ASN A 436 2.05 2.17 6.05
C ASN A 436 2.88 1.88 7.32
N GLN A 437 2.40 2.25 8.51
CA GLN A 437 3.04 1.82 9.76
C GLN A 437 2.91 0.31 9.96
N HIS A 438 1.74 -0.24 9.63
CA HIS A 438 1.39 -1.62 9.99
C HIS A 438 1.72 -2.64 8.90
N ILE A 439 1.67 -2.28 7.61
CA ILE A 439 1.99 -3.24 6.52
C ILE A 439 3.43 -3.80 6.64
N PRO A 440 4.49 -3.00 6.87
CA PRO A 440 5.86 -3.52 7.05
C PRO A 440 6.02 -4.41 8.28
N MET A 441 5.25 -4.19 9.34
CA MET A 441 5.27 -5.06 10.53
C MET A 441 4.78 -6.47 10.17
N ILE A 442 3.76 -6.58 9.32
CA ILE A 442 3.25 -7.86 8.82
C ILE A 442 4.28 -8.57 7.93
N ILE A 443 5.02 -7.84 7.08
CA ILE A 443 6.15 -8.40 6.32
C ILE A 443 7.21 -8.95 7.29
N GLY A 444 7.53 -8.19 8.35
CA GLY A 444 8.43 -8.63 9.41
C GLY A 444 7.95 -9.91 10.10
N ALA A 445 6.66 -10.01 10.42
CA ALA A 445 6.06 -11.23 10.98
C ALA A 445 6.23 -12.44 10.04
N LEU A 446 5.90 -12.31 8.75
CA LEU A 446 6.12 -13.39 7.77
C LEU A 446 7.60 -13.78 7.69
N ARG A 447 8.52 -12.83 7.86
CA ARG A 447 9.95 -13.13 7.91
C ARG A 447 10.35 -13.87 9.18
N SER A 448 9.79 -13.53 10.35
CA SER A 448 9.98 -14.30 11.59
C SER A 448 9.54 -15.75 11.43
N TYR A 449 8.46 -16.02 10.68
CA TYR A 449 8.02 -17.39 10.39
C TYR A 449 9.10 -18.22 9.70
N LYS A 450 9.84 -17.64 8.75
CA LYS A 450 10.95 -18.31 8.04
C LYS A 450 11.99 -18.90 9.01
N SER A 451 12.22 -18.22 10.13
CA SER A 451 13.24 -18.61 11.10
C SER A 451 12.72 -19.51 12.22
N ASN A 452 11.47 -19.32 12.67
CA ASN A 452 10.95 -19.99 13.86
C ASN A 452 9.82 -20.99 13.60
N GLN A 453 9.27 -21.02 12.37
CA GLN A 453 8.19 -21.91 11.92
C GLN A 453 6.93 -21.90 12.80
N LYS A 454 6.70 -20.86 13.60
CA LYS A 454 5.49 -20.75 14.44
C LYS A 454 4.29 -20.35 13.56
N PRO A 455 3.26 -21.22 13.39
CA PRO A 455 2.12 -20.94 12.50
C PRO A 455 1.40 -19.62 12.76
N TYR A 456 1.49 -19.12 14.01
CA TYR A 456 1.03 -17.79 14.41
C TYR A 456 1.43 -16.68 13.40
N TYR A 457 2.70 -16.60 13.03
CA TYR A 457 3.19 -15.52 12.16
C TYR A 457 2.76 -15.67 10.70
N TYR A 458 2.74 -16.90 10.18
CA TYR A 458 2.22 -17.16 8.83
C TYR A 458 0.72 -16.83 8.75
N ASN A 459 -0.06 -17.33 9.71
CA ASN A 459 -1.50 -17.10 9.75
C ASN A 459 -1.84 -15.62 9.88
N LEU A 460 -1.12 -14.89 10.72
CA LEU A 460 -1.20 -13.43 10.84
C LEU A 460 -1.02 -12.74 9.47
N ALA A 461 0.06 -13.06 8.75
CA ALA A 461 0.37 -12.42 7.47
C ALA A 461 -0.64 -12.77 6.37
N GLU A 462 -1.02 -14.04 6.27
CA GLU A 462 -2.04 -14.51 5.33
C GLU A 462 -3.41 -13.88 5.62
N ASN A 463 -3.82 -13.81 6.90
CA ASN A 463 -5.08 -13.19 7.30
C ASN A 463 -5.10 -11.70 6.96
N PHE A 464 -4.02 -10.98 7.31
CA PHE A 464 -3.88 -9.57 6.98
C PHE A 464 -4.03 -9.33 5.47
N TRP A 465 -3.30 -10.09 4.65
CA TRP A 465 -3.37 -9.96 3.20
C TRP A 465 -4.80 -10.17 2.69
N ARG A 466 -5.46 -11.27 3.09
CA ARG A 466 -6.84 -11.58 2.69
C ARG A 466 -7.85 -10.50 3.08
N LEU A 467 -7.75 -9.98 4.31
CA LEU A 467 -8.60 -8.91 4.80
C LEU A 467 -8.40 -7.63 3.97
N VAL A 468 -7.15 -7.25 3.68
CA VAL A 468 -6.84 -6.11 2.80
C VAL A 468 -7.46 -6.26 1.42
N GLN A 469 -7.26 -7.40 0.76
CA GLN A 469 -7.77 -7.66 -0.59
C GLN A 469 -9.29 -7.59 -0.68
N GLY A 470 -10.01 -8.04 0.37
CA GLY A 470 -11.47 -8.06 0.37
C GLY A 470 -12.13 -6.78 0.87
N ARG A 471 -11.51 -6.07 1.81
CA ARG A 471 -12.20 -5.05 2.61
C ARG A 471 -11.69 -3.63 2.45
N TYR A 472 -10.47 -3.44 1.93
CA TYR A 472 -9.81 -2.13 1.97
C TYR A 472 -9.25 -1.65 0.61
N MET A 473 -9.08 -2.54 -0.36
CA MET A 473 -8.44 -2.25 -1.64
C MET A 473 -9.35 -1.43 -2.59
N TYR A 474 -8.76 -0.47 -3.31
CA TYR A 474 -9.36 0.22 -4.47
C TYR A 474 -9.00 -0.47 -5.79
N ALA A 475 -9.62 -0.09 -6.92
CA ALA A 475 -9.50 -0.84 -8.18
C ALA A 475 -8.07 -0.98 -8.72
N MET A 476 -7.21 0.00 -8.46
CA MET A 476 -5.79 0.02 -8.83
C MET A 476 -4.88 -0.79 -7.89
N GLY A 477 -5.42 -1.42 -6.85
CA GLY A 477 -4.66 -2.22 -5.88
C GLY A 477 -4.18 -1.46 -4.63
N GLY A 478 -4.30 -0.13 -4.65
CA GLY A 478 -3.95 0.76 -3.54
C GLY A 478 -4.91 0.68 -2.35
N VAL A 479 -4.46 1.21 -1.22
CA VAL A 479 -5.23 1.33 0.02
C VAL A 479 -4.96 2.67 0.71
N GLY A 480 -5.88 3.04 1.58
CA GLY A 480 -5.70 4.15 2.50
C GLY A 480 -6.27 5.47 1.98
N ASN A 481 -6.73 6.29 2.91
CA ASN A 481 -7.17 7.66 2.68
C ASN A 481 -6.64 8.48 3.86
N GLY A 482 -5.90 9.55 3.58
CA GLY A 482 -5.19 10.33 4.61
C GLY A 482 -4.27 9.44 5.46
N GLU A 483 -3.54 8.53 4.80
CA GLU A 483 -2.62 7.54 5.38
C GLU A 483 -3.26 6.46 6.27
N MET A 484 -4.60 6.48 6.44
CA MET A 484 -5.31 5.55 7.32
C MET A 484 -6.09 4.51 6.51
N PHE A 485 -6.06 3.25 6.97
CA PHE A 485 -7.15 2.33 6.66
C PHE A 485 -8.45 2.90 7.22
N ARG A 486 -9.53 2.87 6.44
CA ARG A 486 -10.85 3.34 6.88
C ARG A 486 -11.65 2.17 7.45
N GLN A 487 -12.98 2.29 7.55
CA GLN A 487 -13.81 1.13 7.89
C GLN A 487 -13.81 0.11 6.75
N PRO A 488 -13.99 -1.19 7.03
CA PRO A 488 -14.10 -2.20 5.99
C PRO A 488 -15.33 -1.93 5.10
N TYR A 489 -15.17 -2.11 3.79
CA TYR A 489 -16.24 -1.93 2.80
C TYR A 489 -16.83 -0.50 2.72
N THR A 490 -16.01 0.55 2.89
CA THR A 490 -16.43 1.96 2.77
C THR A 490 -15.61 2.78 1.76
N GLN A 491 -14.92 2.12 0.83
CA GLN A 491 -13.99 2.73 -0.11
C GLN A 491 -14.64 3.85 -0.94
N ILE A 492 -15.85 3.63 -1.46
CA ILE A 492 -16.51 4.61 -2.31
C ILE A 492 -16.93 5.82 -1.50
N LEU A 493 -17.56 5.63 -0.36
CA LEU A 493 -17.90 6.73 0.53
C LEU A 493 -16.64 7.49 0.95
N SER A 494 -15.58 6.77 1.33
CA SER A 494 -14.32 7.36 1.77
C SER A 494 -13.67 8.22 0.69
N MET A 495 -13.58 7.73 -0.54
CA MET A 495 -13.04 8.47 -1.68
C MET A 495 -13.94 9.67 -2.02
N ALA A 496 -15.25 9.46 -2.13
CA ALA A 496 -16.20 10.49 -2.57
C ALA A 496 -16.40 11.63 -1.55
N THR A 497 -15.90 11.47 -0.33
CA THR A 497 -16.02 12.47 0.75
C THR A 497 -14.68 12.90 1.33
N ASN A 498 -13.56 12.45 0.74
CA ASN A 498 -12.23 12.78 1.24
C ASN A 498 -11.98 14.29 1.25
N GLY A 499 -11.41 14.82 2.33
CA GLY A 499 -11.09 16.25 2.48
C GLY A 499 -12.28 17.22 2.38
N LEU A 500 -13.52 16.72 2.26
CA LEU A 500 -14.71 17.54 1.97
C LEU A 500 -15.17 18.30 3.22
N GLN A 501 -15.16 19.63 3.17
CA GLN A 501 -15.68 20.48 4.24
C GLN A 501 -17.21 20.64 4.16
N GLU A 502 -17.80 21.20 5.22
CA GLU A 502 -19.23 21.54 5.23
C GLU A 502 -19.52 22.60 4.16
N GLY A 503 -20.47 22.31 3.26
CA GLY A 503 -20.85 23.20 2.16
C GLY A 503 -20.03 23.06 0.87
N GLU A 504 -19.00 22.22 0.85
CA GLU A 504 -18.27 21.89 -0.38
C GLU A 504 -18.95 20.74 -1.15
N SER A 505 -18.80 20.74 -2.49
CA SER A 505 -19.36 19.72 -3.39
C SER A 505 -18.31 18.86 -4.09
N GLN A 506 -17.01 19.13 -3.87
CA GLN A 506 -15.91 18.38 -4.47
C GLN A 506 -14.94 17.85 -3.41
N ALA A 507 -14.71 16.54 -3.44
CA ALA A 507 -13.75 15.88 -2.56
C ALA A 507 -12.31 16.09 -3.04
N TYR A 508 -11.37 15.97 -2.11
CA TYR A 508 -9.94 15.93 -2.39
C TYR A 508 -9.55 14.52 -2.89
N PRO A 509 -9.09 14.34 -4.13
CA PRO A 509 -8.93 13.01 -4.72
C PRO A 509 -7.66 12.28 -4.25
N ASP A 510 -6.80 12.92 -3.46
CA ASP A 510 -5.51 12.34 -3.03
C ASP A 510 -5.73 11.29 -1.94
N ILE A 511 -5.69 10.03 -2.35
CA ILE A 511 -5.76 8.82 -1.53
C ILE A 511 -4.70 7.84 -2.01
N ASN A 512 -4.68 6.60 -1.52
CA ASN A 512 -3.77 5.56 -1.99
C ASN A 512 -2.28 5.95 -1.89
N GLU A 513 -1.75 5.99 -0.66
CA GLU A 513 -0.33 6.28 -0.44
C GLU A 513 0.55 5.25 -1.17
N THR A 514 1.54 5.74 -1.91
CA THR A 514 2.41 4.89 -2.75
C THR A 514 3.24 3.89 -1.92
N CYS A 515 3.64 4.25 -0.69
CA CYS A 515 4.33 3.32 0.21
C CYS A 515 3.48 2.08 0.56
N CYS A 516 2.16 2.26 0.71
CA CYS A 516 1.26 1.16 1.00
C CYS A 516 1.23 0.15 -0.16
N ALA A 517 1.12 0.65 -1.40
CA ALA A 517 1.16 -0.19 -2.60
C ALA A 517 2.49 -0.96 -2.72
N TYR A 518 3.63 -0.29 -2.50
CA TYR A 518 4.95 -0.92 -2.48
C TYR A 518 5.01 -2.07 -1.47
N ASN A 519 4.60 -1.82 -0.22
CA ASN A 519 4.73 -2.81 0.85
C ASN A 519 3.73 -3.97 0.68
N LEU A 520 2.54 -3.72 0.13
CA LEU A 520 1.60 -4.80 -0.19
C LEU A 520 2.07 -5.67 -1.36
N VAL A 521 2.68 -5.07 -2.39
CA VAL A 521 3.33 -5.84 -3.47
C VAL A 521 4.46 -6.71 -2.91
N LYS A 522 5.27 -6.16 -2.00
CA LYS A 522 6.33 -6.90 -1.30
C LYS A 522 5.78 -8.06 -0.46
N LEU A 523 4.75 -7.82 0.35
CA LEU A 523 4.09 -8.86 1.15
C LEU A 523 3.52 -9.97 0.26
N SER A 524 2.87 -9.60 -0.85
CA SER A 524 2.27 -10.54 -1.80
C SER A 524 3.33 -11.42 -2.47
N LYS A 525 4.48 -10.83 -2.83
CA LYS A 525 5.62 -11.55 -3.39
C LYS A 525 6.19 -12.55 -2.37
N ASP A 526 6.35 -12.14 -1.12
CA ASP A 526 6.90 -13.00 -0.07
C ASP A 526 5.94 -14.14 0.31
N LEU A 527 4.62 -13.89 0.34
CA LEU A 527 3.60 -14.95 0.50
C LEU A 527 3.60 -15.92 -0.69
N ASN A 528 3.79 -15.42 -1.91
CA ASN A 528 3.90 -16.26 -3.10
C ASN A 528 5.11 -17.22 -3.04
N CYS A 529 6.21 -16.84 -2.39
CA CYS A 529 7.35 -17.76 -2.17
C CYS A 529 6.94 -19.00 -1.35
N TYR A 530 5.94 -18.91 -0.48
CA TYR A 530 5.41 -20.04 0.29
C TYR A 530 4.33 -20.83 -0.44
N ASN A 531 3.53 -20.16 -1.29
CA ASN A 531 2.45 -20.80 -2.05
C ASN A 531 2.42 -20.31 -3.51
N PRO A 532 3.40 -20.70 -4.35
CA PRO A 532 3.58 -20.17 -5.69
C PRO A 532 2.52 -20.62 -6.70
N ASP A 533 1.72 -21.65 -6.37
CA ASP A 533 0.61 -22.12 -7.20
C ASP A 533 -0.69 -21.31 -6.98
N ASN A 534 -0.73 -20.42 -5.97
CA ASN A 534 -1.83 -19.49 -5.79
C ASN A 534 -1.65 -18.23 -6.66
N ALA A 535 -2.24 -18.23 -7.85
CA ALA A 535 -2.12 -17.14 -8.81
C ALA A 535 -2.69 -15.79 -8.31
N GLN A 536 -3.54 -15.77 -7.28
CA GLN A 536 -4.11 -14.52 -6.76
C GLN A 536 -3.06 -13.53 -6.26
N TYR A 537 -1.91 -14.02 -5.79
CA TYR A 537 -0.79 -13.14 -5.41
C TYR A 537 -0.26 -12.38 -6.62
N LEU A 538 -0.10 -13.05 -7.77
CA LEU A 538 0.40 -12.44 -9.00
C LEU A 538 -0.69 -11.62 -9.71
N ASP A 539 -1.97 -11.99 -9.57
CA ASP A 539 -3.08 -11.16 -10.03
C ASP A 539 -3.11 -9.80 -9.31
N TYR A 540 -2.88 -9.79 -8.00
CA TYR A 540 -2.75 -8.56 -7.22
C TYR A 540 -1.48 -7.77 -7.57
N ILE A 541 -0.32 -8.45 -7.69
CA ILE A 541 0.93 -7.80 -8.06
C ILE A 541 0.81 -7.15 -9.44
N GLU A 542 0.28 -7.86 -10.44
CA GLU A 542 0.08 -7.33 -11.79
C GLU A 542 -0.82 -6.09 -11.77
N ARG A 543 -1.97 -6.18 -11.10
CA ARG A 543 -2.91 -5.06 -10.93
C ARG A 543 -2.25 -3.84 -10.31
N THR A 544 -1.56 -4.01 -9.18
CA THR A 544 -0.96 -2.88 -8.44
C THR A 544 0.25 -2.30 -9.17
N LEU A 545 1.07 -3.16 -9.76
CA LEU A 545 2.26 -2.77 -10.52
C LEU A 545 1.88 -1.96 -11.76
N TYR A 546 0.95 -2.48 -12.57
CA TYR A 546 0.62 -1.91 -13.88
C TYR A 546 -0.18 -0.61 -13.79
N ASN A 547 -0.84 -0.37 -12.66
CA ASN A 547 -1.64 0.82 -12.44
C ASN A 547 -0.90 1.81 -11.53
N GLN A 548 -0.97 1.63 -10.21
CA GLN A 548 -0.46 2.62 -9.26
C GLN A 548 1.07 2.76 -9.27
N ILE A 549 1.83 1.67 -9.24
CA ILE A 549 3.30 1.76 -9.12
C ILE A 549 3.92 2.37 -10.38
N ILE A 550 3.54 1.92 -11.59
CA ILE A 550 4.05 2.55 -12.83
C ILE A 550 3.51 3.98 -12.98
N GLY A 551 2.25 4.20 -12.61
CA GLY A 551 1.59 5.50 -12.70
C GLY A 551 2.10 6.52 -11.69
N SER A 552 2.83 6.10 -10.64
CA SER A 552 3.32 6.99 -9.58
C SER A 552 4.58 7.77 -9.98
N LEU A 553 5.16 7.54 -11.17
CA LEU A 553 6.26 8.32 -11.72
C LEU A 553 5.74 9.21 -12.86
N ASN A 554 6.05 10.50 -12.79
CA ASN A 554 5.77 11.43 -13.86
C ASN A 554 6.48 10.96 -15.16
N PRO A 555 5.76 10.87 -16.30
CA PRO A 555 6.33 10.39 -17.55
C PRO A 555 7.39 11.30 -18.19
N GLU A 556 7.43 12.58 -17.85
CA GLU A 556 8.27 13.59 -18.52
C GLU A 556 9.53 13.94 -17.74
N GLN A 557 9.52 13.76 -16.42
CA GLN A 557 10.63 14.05 -15.52
C GLN A 557 10.51 13.21 -14.25
N TYR A 558 11.61 13.02 -13.52
CA TYR A 558 11.58 12.31 -12.26
C TYR A 558 10.86 13.11 -11.17
N GLN A 559 9.60 12.76 -10.94
CA GLN A 559 8.82 13.17 -9.80
C GLN A 559 7.87 12.04 -9.42
N THR A 560 7.92 11.59 -8.17
CA THR A 560 7.02 10.54 -7.69
C THR A 560 5.84 11.10 -6.91
N CYS A 561 4.72 10.38 -6.93
CA CYS A 561 3.54 10.69 -6.14
C CYS A 561 3.76 10.34 -4.65
N TYR A 562 3.17 11.14 -3.75
CA TYR A 562 2.93 10.69 -2.38
C TYR A 562 1.65 9.86 -2.32
N GLN A 563 0.51 10.54 -2.42
CA GLN A 563 -0.80 9.95 -2.64
C GLN A 563 -1.00 9.76 -4.14
N TYR A 564 -1.72 8.71 -4.52
CA TYR A 564 -2.09 8.42 -5.89
C TYR A 564 -3.56 8.80 -6.12
N ALA A 565 -3.77 9.97 -6.72
CA ALA A 565 -5.10 10.59 -6.80
C ALA A 565 -6.12 9.74 -7.58
N VAL A 566 -7.24 9.42 -6.93
CA VAL A 566 -8.32 8.58 -7.46
C VAL A 566 -9.67 9.20 -7.08
N GLY A 567 -10.57 9.31 -8.04
CA GLY A 567 -11.88 9.95 -7.84
C GLY A 567 -12.40 10.65 -9.10
N LEU A 568 -13.20 11.70 -8.89
CA LEU A 568 -13.68 12.60 -9.94
C LEU A 568 -12.63 13.68 -10.22
N ASN A 569 -12.40 14.00 -11.49
CA ASN A 569 -11.53 15.10 -11.93
C ASN A 569 -10.15 15.12 -11.24
N ALA A 570 -9.60 13.95 -10.96
CA ALA A 570 -8.38 13.75 -10.19
C ALA A 570 -7.14 14.11 -11.02
N THR A 571 -6.16 14.75 -10.37
CA THR A 571 -4.86 15.05 -10.97
C THR A 571 -3.78 14.51 -10.04
N LYS A 572 -2.83 13.74 -10.60
CA LYS A 572 -1.77 13.10 -9.83
C LYS A 572 -0.87 14.18 -9.21
N PRO A 573 -0.70 14.20 -7.87
CA PRO A 573 0.05 15.23 -7.17
C PRO A 573 1.55 14.88 -7.17
N PHE A 574 2.17 14.86 -8.35
CA PHE A 574 3.62 14.69 -8.47
C PHE A 574 4.36 15.80 -7.71
N GLY A 575 5.49 15.46 -7.09
CA GLY A 575 6.33 16.47 -6.43
C GLY A 575 7.44 15.95 -5.53
N ASN A 576 7.61 14.63 -5.37
CA ASN A 576 8.80 14.09 -4.71
C ASN A 576 9.91 13.91 -5.75
N GLU A 577 10.94 14.76 -5.66
CA GLU A 577 12.09 14.76 -6.58
C GLU A 577 13.28 14.00 -6.00
N THR A 578 13.30 13.81 -4.67
CA THR A 578 14.42 13.22 -3.93
C THR A 578 13.92 12.20 -2.89
N PRO A 579 14.76 11.25 -2.46
CA PRO A 579 14.36 10.24 -1.47
C PRO A 579 14.04 10.85 -0.09
N GLN A 580 14.63 12.01 0.23
CA GLN A 580 14.34 12.74 1.47
C GLN A 580 13.11 13.67 1.40
N SER A 581 12.47 13.85 0.24
CA SER A 581 11.29 14.72 0.12
C SER A 581 10.19 14.31 1.10
N THR A 582 9.87 13.01 1.12
CA THR A 582 8.88 12.36 2.00
C THR A 582 9.13 10.84 2.06
N CYS A 583 8.37 10.08 2.87
CA CYS A 583 8.43 8.61 2.85
C CYS A 583 8.19 8.01 1.44
N CYS A 584 7.27 8.56 0.66
CA CYS A 584 6.98 8.15 -0.71
C CYS A 584 8.05 8.63 -1.71
N GLY A 585 8.76 9.72 -1.42
CA GLY A 585 9.98 10.06 -2.16
C GLY A 585 11.03 8.95 -2.03
N GLY A 586 11.25 8.49 -0.79
CA GLY A 586 12.12 7.36 -0.48
C GLY A 586 11.68 6.07 -1.19
N THR A 587 10.44 5.65 -0.99
CA THR A 587 9.91 4.43 -1.64
C THR A 587 9.87 4.55 -3.16
N GLY A 588 9.55 5.73 -3.70
CA GLY A 588 9.57 6.03 -5.12
C GLY A 588 10.95 5.81 -5.75
N SER A 589 12.03 6.16 -5.03
CA SER A 589 13.40 5.90 -5.49
C SER A 589 13.75 4.42 -5.66
N GLU A 590 13.03 3.54 -4.96
CA GLU A 590 13.19 2.08 -5.09
C GLU A 590 12.20 1.43 -6.06
N ASN A 591 11.01 2.00 -6.26
CA ASN A 591 9.95 1.39 -7.07
C ASN A 591 10.41 1.07 -8.50
N HIS A 592 11.06 2.04 -9.13
CA HIS A 592 11.25 2.07 -10.57
C HIS A 592 12.54 1.36 -11.02
N THR A 593 13.31 0.77 -10.09
CA THR A 593 14.53 0.02 -10.39
C THR A 593 14.32 -1.51 -10.43
N LYS A 594 13.11 -1.99 -10.13
CA LYS A 594 12.87 -3.42 -9.83
C LYS A 594 11.56 -4.03 -10.35
N TYR A 595 10.97 -3.48 -11.40
CA TYR A 595 9.68 -3.99 -11.93
C TYR A 595 9.69 -5.49 -12.28
N GLN A 596 10.85 -6.04 -12.64
CA GLN A 596 11.02 -7.44 -13.00
C GLN A 596 11.06 -8.42 -11.82
N GLN A 597 11.10 -7.93 -10.57
CA GLN A 597 11.36 -8.74 -9.37
C GLN A 597 10.37 -9.91 -9.19
N SER A 598 9.14 -9.76 -9.68
CA SER A 598 8.07 -10.77 -9.59
C SER A 598 7.73 -11.42 -10.93
N ALA A 599 8.55 -11.21 -11.97
CA ALA A 599 8.31 -11.81 -13.29
C ALA A 599 8.40 -13.35 -13.25
N TYR A 600 9.33 -13.86 -12.44
CA TYR A 600 9.60 -15.29 -12.30
C TYR A 600 9.81 -15.68 -10.83
N PHE A 601 9.32 -16.86 -10.47
CA PHE A 601 9.67 -17.55 -9.24
C PHE A 601 10.24 -18.92 -9.61
N ALA A 602 11.21 -19.42 -8.85
CA ALA A 602 11.87 -20.67 -9.15
C ALA A 602 12.18 -21.49 -7.90
N ASN A 603 12.38 -22.79 -8.11
CA ASN A 603 13.13 -23.66 -7.23
C ASN A 603 13.99 -24.60 -8.09
N ASP A 604 14.62 -25.59 -7.47
CA ASP A 604 15.54 -26.51 -8.16
C ASP A 604 14.93 -27.19 -9.39
N ASN A 605 13.60 -27.36 -9.47
CA ASN A 605 12.95 -28.15 -10.50
C ASN A 605 11.82 -27.44 -11.24
N THR A 606 11.40 -26.25 -10.82
CA THR A 606 10.22 -25.57 -11.39
C THR A 606 10.50 -24.08 -11.58
N LEU A 607 10.03 -23.55 -12.70
CA LEU A 607 9.94 -22.12 -13.00
C LEU A 607 8.47 -21.74 -13.14
N TRP A 608 8.00 -20.84 -12.28
CA TRP A 608 6.71 -20.17 -12.40
C TRP A 608 6.90 -18.86 -13.16
N VAL A 609 6.18 -18.70 -14.26
CA VAL A 609 6.08 -17.43 -14.99
C VAL A 609 4.90 -16.66 -14.43
N GLY A 610 5.22 -15.66 -13.60
CA GLY A 610 4.24 -14.87 -12.86
C GLY A 610 3.71 -13.68 -13.66
N LEU A 611 4.58 -12.94 -14.34
CA LEU A 611 4.19 -11.78 -15.15
C LEU A 611 4.62 -11.94 -16.60
N TYR A 612 3.72 -11.58 -17.51
CA TYR A 612 3.98 -11.55 -18.94
C TYR A 612 4.44 -10.16 -19.35
N MET A 613 5.76 -10.02 -19.52
CA MET A 613 6.43 -8.75 -19.81
C MET A 613 7.77 -9.01 -20.53
N PRO A 614 8.25 -8.08 -21.37
CA PRO A 614 9.44 -8.28 -22.19
C PRO A 614 10.67 -8.37 -21.29
N THR A 615 11.21 -9.58 -21.14
CA THR A 615 12.31 -9.86 -20.22
C THR A 615 13.25 -10.91 -20.76
N THR A 616 14.52 -10.83 -20.35
CA THR A 616 15.50 -11.91 -20.50
C THR A 616 15.97 -12.34 -19.12
N LEU A 617 15.71 -13.60 -18.77
CA LEU A 617 16.17 -14.27 -17.55
C LEU A 617 17.43 -15.09 -17.86
N ARG A 618 18.49 -14.86 -17.09
CA ARG A 618 19.70 -15.71 -17.05
C ARG A 618 19.64 -16.62 -15.84
N TRP A 619 19.16 -17.85 -16.03
CA TRP A 619 19.08 -18.83 -14.96
C TRP A 619 20.41 -19.58 -14.82
N LYS A 620 21.34 -18.98 -14.07
CA LYS A 620 22.72 -19.46 -13.92
C LYS A 620 22.81 -20.88 -13.39
N GLU A 621 22.00 -21.23 -12.38
CA GLU A 621 21.98 -22.55 -11.74
C GLU A 621 21.59 -23.67 -12.71
N LYS A 622 20.81 -23.34 -13.75
CA LYS A 622 20.39 -24.26 -14.80
C LYS A 622 21.20 -24.13 -16.09
N GLY A 623 22.04 -23.10 -16.21
CA GLY A 623 22.81 -22.82 -17.42
C GLY A 623 21.93 -22.47 -18.62
N VAL A 624 20.74 -21.90 -18.42
CA VAL A 624 19.80 -21.53 -19.50
C VAL A 624 19.47 -20.04 -19.50
N THR A 625 19.28 -19.49 -20.69
CA THR A 625 18.74 -18.13 -20.88
C THR A 625 17.35 -18.23 -21.50
N ILE A 626 16.38 -17.60 -20.84
CA ILE A 626 14.95 -17.64 -21.20
C ILE A 626 14.50 -16.21 -21.53
N LYS A 627 13.95 -16.01 -22.72
CA LYS A 627 13.43 -14.72 -23.17
C LYS A 627 11.91 -14.75 -23.31
N GLN A 628 11.22 -13.77 -22.71
CA GLN A 628 9.85 -13.43 -23.05
C GLN A 628 9.85 -12.37 -24.15
N ASP A 629 9.42 -12.76 -25.35
CA ASP A 629 9.27 -11.89 -26.50
C ASP A 629 7.81 -11.43 -26.61
N CYS A 630 7.54 -10.22 -26.12
CA CYS A 630 6.20 -9.62 -26.12
C CYS A 630 6.25 -8.09 -26.10
N LEU A 631 5.12 -7.47 -26.39
CA LEU A 631 4.90 -6.05 -26.10
C LEU A 631 4.43 -5.90 -24.64
N TRP A 632 4.72 -4.76 -24.03
CA TRP A 632 4.08 -4.38 -22.77
C TRP A 632 3.02 -3.30 -23.02
N PRO A 633 1.81 -3.41 -22.45
CA PRO A 633 1.25 -4.59 -21.75
C PRO A 633 0.99 -5.78 -22.71
N ALA A 634 1.18 -7.01 -22.22
CA ALA A 634 1.19 -8.20 -23.08
C ALA A 634 -0.20 -8.83 -23.30
N GLN A 635 -0.67 -8.84 -24.55
CA GLN A 635 -1.81 -9.68 -25.01
C GLN A 635 -1.34 -10.98 -25.68
N HIS A 636 -0.05 -11.08 -25.96
CA HIS A 636 0.63 -12.25 -26.51
C HIS A 636 2.05 -12.30 -25.93
N SER A 637 2.56 -13.49 -25.62
CA SER A 637 3.95 -13.70 -25.22
C SER A 637 4.52 -14.97 -25.82
N ALA A 638 5.73 -14.89 -26.38
CA ALA A 638 6.51 -16.04 -26.80
C ALA A 638 7.71 -16.23 -25.87
N ILE A 639 7.65 -17.28 -25.04
CA ILE A 639 8.75 -17.67 -24.14
C ILE A 639 9.70 -18.57 -24.90
N LYS A 640 10.96 -18.16 -25.05
CA LYS A 640 11.97 -18.81 -25.89
C LYS A 640 13.18 -19.18 -25.06
N ILE A 641 13.69 -20.40 -25.25
CA ILE A 641 15.03 -20.77 -24.77
C ILE A 641 16.04 -20.27 -25.81
N THR A 642 16.88 -19.32 -25.43
CA THR A 642 17.84 -18.67 -26.35
C THR A 642 19.25 -19.19 -26.18
N GLU A 643 19.62 -19.69 -25.00
CA GLU A 643 20.92 -20.26 -24.71
C GLU A 643 20.79 -21.45 -23.76
N GLY A 644 21.65 -22.47 -23.95
CA GLY A 644 21.70 -23.65 -23.09
C GLY A 644 20.54 -24.64 -23.25
N GLU A 645 20.53 -25.64 -22.39
CA GLU A 645 19.43 -26.60 -22.23
C GLU A 645 19.35 -27.05 -20.77
N GLY A 646 18.17 -27.46 -20.31
CA GLY A 646 17.98 -27.82 -18.91
C GLY A 646 16.68 -28.60 -18.65
N ASN A 647 16.65 -29.31 -17.52
CA ASN A 647 15.47 -30.01 -17.03
C ASN A 647 14.79 -29.20 -15.91
N PHE A 648 13.55 -28.79 -16.16
CA PHE A 648 12.67 -28.13 -15.20
C PHE A 648 11.21 -28.11 -15.70
N THR A 649 10.28 -28.08 -14.76
CA THR A 649 8.87 -27.82 -15.00
C THR A 649 8.64 -26.35 -15.28
N LEU A 650 7.89 -26.02 -16.32
CA LEU A 650 7.38 -24.66 -16.54
C LEU A 650 5.92 -24.58 -16.11
N LYS A 651 5.60 -23.62 -15.23
CA LYS A 651 4.23 -23.29 -14.81
C LYS A 651 3.87 -21.89 -15.29
N LEU A 652 2.75 -21.78 -16.00
CA LEU A 652 2.30 -20.54 -16.64
C LEU A 652 1.05 -20.00 -15.95
N ARG A 653 1.07 -18.76 -15.47
CA ARG A 653 -0.12 -18.14 -14.86
C ARG A 653 -1.23 -17.94 -15.90
N VAL A 654 -2.46 -18.24 -15.52
CA VAL A 654 -3.68 -17.80 -16.22
C VAL A 654 -4.25 -16.62 -15.43
N PRO A 655 -4.12 -15.37 -15.91
CA PRO A 655 -4.56 -14.20 -15.16
C PRO A 655 -6.06 -14.19 -14.87
N TYR A 656 -6.48 -13.55 -13.77
CA TYR A 656 -7.92 -13.46 -13.40
C TYR A 656 -8.80 -12.85 -14.51
N TRP A 657 -8.25 -11.91 -15.29
CA TRP A 657 -8.96 -11.22 -16.36
C TRP A 657 -9.02 -12.02 -17.66
N ALA A 658 -8.30 -13.15 -17.78
CA ALA A 658 -8.24 -13.95 -19.00
C ALA A 658 -9.46 -14.88 -19.14
N THR A 659 -10.67 -14.32 -19.10
CA THR A 659 -11.94 -15.05 -19.17
C THR A 659 -12.39 -15.36 -20.60
N GLN A 660 -11.72 -14.79 -21.60
CA GLN A 660 -12.06 -14.94 -23.02
C GLN A 660 -10.79 -15.12 -23.85
N GLY A 661 -10.60 -16.29 -24.47
CA GLY A 661 -9.58 -16.48 -25.52
C GLY A 661 -8.14 -16.80 -25.08
N PHE A 662 -7.91 -17.28 -23.85
CA PHE A 662 -6.57 -17.68 -23.40
C PHE A 662 -6.12 -19.01 -24.06
N SER A 663 -4.93 -19.05 -24.65
CA SER A 663 -4.37 -20.27 -25.24
C SER A 663 -2.87 -20.41 -25.00
N ILE A 664 -2.39 -21.66 -24.91
CA ILE A 664 -0.96 -21.99 -24.77
C ILE A 664 -0.60 -23.02 -25.85
N LYS A 665 0.51 -22.78 -26.56
CA LYS A 665 1.13 -23.73 -27.48
C LYS A 665 2.59 -23.96 -27.12
N VAL A 666 3.02 -25.22 -27.14
CA VAL A 666 4.44 -25.59 -27.01
C VAL A 666 4.90 -26.12 -28.36
N ASN A 667 5.86 -25.45 -28.98
CA ASN A 667 6.37 -25.80 -30.31
C ASN A 667 5.24 -25.98 -31.35
N GLY A 668 4.26 -25.07 -31.32
CA GLY A 668 3.09 -25.06 -32.20
C GLY A 668 1.95 -26.02 -31.82
N LYS A 669 2.10 -26.82 -30.76
CA LYS A 669 1.06 -27.77 -30.30
C LYS A 669 0.29 -27.21 -29.11
N GLU A 670 -1.04 -27.19 -29.22
CA GLU A 670 -1.95 -26.70 -28.19
C GLU A 670 -1.91 -27.58 -26.93
N VAL A 671 -1.84 -26.96 -25.74
CA VAL A 671 -1.72 -27.68 -24.45
C VAL A 671 -3.08 -28.18 -23.94
N ALA A 672 -4.09 -27.32 -23.96
CA ALA A 672 -5.46 -27.63 -23.55
C ALA A 672 -6.48 -26.72 -24.26
N LYS A 673 -7.76 -27.14 -24.26
CA LYS A 673 -8.87 -26.42 -24.90
C LYS A 673 -9.42 -25.25 -24.09
N SER A 674 -9.22 -25.26 -22.78
CA SER A 674 -9.74 -24.25 -21.86
C SER A 674 -8.90 -24.20 -20.61
N TYR A 675 -8.83 -23.02 -20.00
CA TYR A 675 -8.02 -22.75 -18.82
C TYR A 675 -8.87 -22.03 -17.79
N GLN A 676 -8.60 -22.29 -16.51
CA GLN A 676 -9.29 -21.64 -15.40
C GLN A 676 -8.55 -20.34 -15.06
N PRO A 677 -9.21 -19.16 -15.10
CA PRO A 677 -8.59 -17.91 -14.63
C PRO A 677 -8.12 -18.01 -13.18
N SER A 678 -7.09 -17.22 -12.83
CA SER A 678 -6.46 -17.21 -11.51
C SER A 678 -5.91 -18.59 -11.10
N THR A 679 -5.23 -19.27 -12.03
CA THR A 679 -4.54 -20.55 -11.76
C THR A 679 -3.17 -20.62 -12.46
N TYR A 680 -2.45 -21.74 -12.30
CA TYR A 680 -1.26 -22.06 -13.08
C TYR A 680 -1.47 -23.31 -13.93
N VAL A 681 -0.94 -23.29 -15.14
CA VAL A 681 -0.86 -24.45 -16.05
C VAL A 681 0.53 -25.03 -15.98
N GLU A 682 0.64 -26.28 -15.53
CA GLU A 682 1.90 -27.03 -15.57
C GLU A 682 2.09 -27.68 -16.94
N LEU A 683 3.24 -27.45 -17.56
CA LEU A 683 3.58 -28.09 -18.84
C LEU A 683 4.16 -29.50 -18.62
N GLU A 684 3.76 -30.43 -19.49
CA GLU A 684 4.26 -31.81 -19.50
C GLU A 684 5.73 -31.90 -19.95
N GLN A 685 6.15 -31.02 -20.87
CA GLN A 685 7.55 -30.94 -21.30
C GLN A 685 8.42 -30.43 -20.15
N LYS A 686 9.42 -31.24 -19.78
CA LYS A 686 10.37 -30.92 -18.70
C LYS A 686 11.78 -30.64 -19.20
N HIS A 687 12.13 -31.09 -20.40
CA HIS A 687 13.44 -30.81 -21.01
C HIS A 687 13.28 -29.66 -22.00
N TRP A 688 14.05 -28.61 -21.80
CA TRP A 688 14.00 -27.36 -22.56
C TRP A 688 15.37 -27.10 -23.18
N LYS A 689 15.40 -26.80 -24.47
CA LYS A 689 16.64 -26.52 -25.21
C LYS A 689 16.47 -25.34 -26.15
N VAL A 690 17.59 -24.78 -26.60
CA VAL A 690 17.59 -23.70 -27.60
C VAL A 690 16.65 -24.02 -28.77
N GLY A 691 15.78 -23.06 -29.09
CA GLY A 691 14.80 -23.17 -30.17
C GLY A 691 13.42 -23.65 -29.73
N ASP A 692 13.25 -24.16 -28.51
CA ASP A 692 11.92 -24.40 -27.94
C ASP A 692 11.19 -23.07 -27.69
N VAL A 693 9.90 -23.05 -28.04
CA VAL A 693 9.03 -21.87 -27.89
C VAL A 693 7.72 -22.27 -27.22
N VAL A 694 7.31 -21.47 -26.24
CA VAL A 694 5.97 -21.50 -25.64
C VAL A 694 5.25 -20.22 -26.01
N GLU A 695 4.22 -20.33 -26.84
CA GLU A 695 3.38 -19.21 -27.26
C GLU A 695 2.14 -19.14 -26.38
N ILE A 696 1.82 -17.94 -25.91
CA ILE A 696 0.69 -17.68 -25.02
C ILE A 696 -0.10 -16.52 -25.62
N ASP A 697 -1.34 -16.79 -26.02
CA ASP A 697 -2.30 -15.77 -26.45
C ASP A 697 -3.24 -15.47 -25.28
N MET A 698 -3.34 -14.19 -24.91
CA MET A 698 -4.09 -13.73 -23.75
C MET A 698 -4.78 -12.38 -24.05
N PRO A 699 -5.78 -12.36 -24.96
CA PRO A 699 -6.46 -11.12 -25.32
C PRO A 699 -7.13 -10.51 -24.09
N PHE A 700 -7.03 -9.18 -23.96
CA PHE A 700 -7.58 -8.49 -22.81
C PHE A 700 -9.11 -8.51 -22.83
N SER A 701 -9.72 -8.82 -21.69
CA SER A 701 -11.17 -8.76 -21.50
C SER A 701 -11.61 -7.42 -20.93
N LYS A 702 -12.81 -6.98 -21.31
CA LYS A 702 -13.49 -5.85 -20.69
C LYS A 702 -14.23 -6.34 -19.46
N HIS A 703 -14.06 -5.67 -18.32
CA HIS A 703 -14.81 -5.96 -17.11
C HIS A 703 -14.97 -4.70 -16.24
N ILE A 704 -15.73 -4.82 -15.15
CA ILE A 704 -15.92 -3.75 -14.17
C ILE A 704 -15.41 -4.23 -12.82
N GLU A 705 -14.51 -3.43 -12.24
CA GLU A 705 -14.18 -3.55 -10.83
C GLU A 705 -15.15 -2.63 -10.05
N TYR A 706 -16.09 -3.22 -9.33
CA TYR A 706 -17.07 -2.47 -8.55
C TYR A 706 -16.49 -2.00 -7.22
N GLY A 707 -16.97 -0.85 -6.74
CA GLY A 707 -16.75 -0.44 -5.36
C GLY A 707 -17.43 -1.39 -4.37
N ALA A 708 -16.82 -1.59 -3.21
CA ALA A 708 -17.35 -2.46 -2.15
C ALA A 708 -18.66 -1.97 -1.52
N ASP A 709 -18.95 -0.67 -1.67
CA ASP A 709 -20.16 0.02 -1.26
C ASP A 709 -20.78 0.82 -2.41
N LYS A 710 -22.07 1.14 -2.26
CA LYS A 710 -22.78 2.03 -3.19
C LYS A 710 -22.47 3.48 -2.87
N LEU A 711 -22.40 4.31 -3.91
CA LEU A 711 -22.42 5.76 -3.74
C LEU A 711 -23.82 6.18 -3.31
N SER A 712 -23.94 6.82 -2.16
CA SER A 712 -25.21 7.27 -1.60
C SER A 712 -25.77 8.49 -2.35
N SER A 713 -27.09 8.63 -2.33
CA SER A 713 -27.82 9.71 -3.01
C SER A 713 -27.45 11.11 -2.50
N ASP A 714 -27.18 11.27 -1.21
CA ASP A 714 -26.79 12.54 -0.59
C ASP A 714 -25.43 13.04 -1.10
N VAL A 715 -24.46 12.14 -1.25
CA VAL A 715 -23.14 12.46 -1.83
C VAL A 715 -23.23 12.66 -3.33
N ALA A 716 -23.98 11.79 -4.03
CA ALA A 716 -24.15 11.90 -5.48
C ALA A 716 -24.81 13.22 -5.89
N SER A 717 -25.72 13.76 -5.05
CA SER A 717 -26.53 14.94 -5.36
C SER A 717 -25.96 16.26 -4.83
N LEU A 718 -24.70 16.30 -4.38
CA LEU A 718 -24.06 17.51 -3.82
C LEU A 718 -23.96 18.67 -4.83
N ASP A 719 -24.03 18.40 -6.13
CA ASP A 719 -24.07 19.42 -7.18
C ASP A 719 -25.49 20.03 -7.38
N GLY A 720 -26.47 19.57 -6.60
CA GLY A 720 -27.88 19.96 -6.71
C GLY A 720 -28.70 19.11 -7.68
N THR A 721 -28.09 18.17 -8.41
CA THR A 721 -28.80 17.24 -9.29
C THR A 721 -29.37 16.07 -8.47
N PRO A 722 -30.69 15.83 -8.46
CA PRO A 722 -31.25 14.70 -7.70
C PRO A 722 -30.85 13.34 -8.30
N LEU A 723 -29.91 12.66 -7.65
CA LEU A 723 -29.42 11.34 -8.04
C LEU A 723 -29.78 10.29 -6.98
N LYS A 724 -29.98 9.05 -7.44
CA LYS A 724 -30.22 7.90 -6.55
C LYS A 724 -28.93 7.21 -6.19
N THR A 725 -28.96 6.54 -5.03
CA THR A 725 -27.96 5.56 -4.60
C THR A 725 -27.71 4.55 -5.72
N SER A 726 -26.45 4.28 -6.03
CA SER A 726 -26.07 3.43 -7.17
C SER A 726 -24.75 2.72 -6.95
N TRP A 727 -24.59 1.54 -7.56
CA TRP A 727 -23.26 0.97 -7.73
C TRP A 727 -22.36 1.90 -8.54
N VAL A 728 -21.13 2.03 -8.09
CA VAL A 728 -20.05 2.66 -8.87
C VAL A 728 -18.99 1.62 -9.18
N GLY A 729 -18.31 1.81 -10.30
CA GLY A 729 -17.23 0.93 -10.70
C GLY A 729 -16.26 1.60 -11.65
N THR A 730 -15.12 0.95 -11.83
CA THR A 730 -14.09 1.33 -12.78
C THR A 730 -14.14 0.38 -13.96
N LEU A 731 -14.08 0.93 -15.18
CA LEU A 731 -13.87 0.12 -16.38
C LEU A 731 -12.45 -0.45 -16.35
N MET A 732 -12.33 -1.75 -16.63
CA MET A 732 -11.06 -2.46 -16.71
C MET A 732 -10.87 -3.03 -18.11
N TYR A 733 -9.64 -3.04 -18.60
CA TYR A 733 -9.25 -3.73 -19.83
C TYR A 733 -8.02 -4.61 -19.58
N GLY A 734 -8.22 -5.92 -19.48
CA GLY A 734 -7.21 -6.83 -18.93
C GLY A 734 -6.84 -6.38 -17.50
N PRO A 735 -5.56 -6.26 -17.14
CA PRO A 735 -5.15 -5.81 -15.81
C PRO A 735 -5.25 -4.27 -15.62
N LEU A 736 -5.62 -3.52 -16.66
CA LEU A 736 -5.52 -2.06 -16.67
C LEU A 736 -6.80 -1.39 -16.16
N VAL A 737 -6.63 -0.49 -15.20
CA VAL A 737 -7.65 0.47 -14.75
C VAL A 737 -7.78 1.54 -15.83
N MET A 738 -9.00 1.75 -16.33
CA MET A 738 -9.27 2.72 -17.40
C MET A 738 -9.92 3.98 -16.82
N ALA A 739 -9.31 5.14 -17.05
CA ALA A 739 -9.78 6.44 -16.61
C ALA A 739 -10.26 7.29 -17.80
N GLY A 740 -11.45 7.89 -17.65
CA GLY A 740 -11.95 8.91 -18.56
C GLY A 740 -11.63 10.31 -18.06
N THR A 741 -12.14 11.34 -18.74
CA THR A 741 -11.94 12.75 -18.35
C THR A 741 -13.23 13.55 -18.46
N GLY A 742 -13.22 14.76 -17.91
CA GLY A 742 -14.29 15.75 -18.14
C GLY A 742 -15.54 15.56 -17.29
N ALA A 743 -15.46 14.79 -16.19
CA ALA A 743 -16.54 14.68 -15.22
C ALA A 743 -16.12 15.29 -13.87
N GLN A 744 -16.76 16.40 -13.53
CA GLN A 744 -16.61 17.13 -12.27
C GLN A 744 -17.74 16.83 -11.27
N THR A 745 -18.85 16.24 -11.74
CA THR A 745 -19.97 15.84 -10.90
C THR A 745 -20.36 14.38 -11.15
N TRP A 746 -21.03 13.77 -10.17
CA TRP A 746 -21.50 12.38 -10.28
C TRP A 746 -22.56 12.19 -11.38
N ASN A 747 -23.29 13.25 -11.74
CA ASN A 747 -24.18 13.22 -12.88
C ASN A 747 -23.40 13.02 -14.20
N GLN A 748 -22.30 13.77 -14.38
CA GLN A 748 -21.41 13.62 -15.54
C GLN A 748 -20.65 12.28 -15.52
N ALA A 749 -20.34 11.77 -14.33
CA ALA A 749 -19.72 10.48 -14.10
C ALA A 749 -20.74 9.32 -14.01
N THR A 750 -21.72 9.31 -14.92
CA THR A 750 -22.65 8.19 -15.09
C THR A 750 -22.44 7.54 -16.46
N LEU A 751 -22.31 6.20 -16.48
CA LEU A 751 -22.15 5.41 -17.70
C LEU A 751 -23.38 4.56 -17.97
N ASN A 752 -23.84 4.58 -19.22
CA ASN A 752 -24.91 3.71 -19.71
C ASN A 752 -24.27 2.51 -20.39
N ILE A 753 -24.36 1.34 -19.77
CA ILE A 753 -23.73 0.12 -20.29
C ILE A 753 -24.73 -1.02 -20.35
N ASP A 754 -24.54 -1.97 -21.27
CA ASP A 754 -25.24 -3.24 -21.21
C ASP A 754 -24.47 -4.24 -20.33
N SER A 755 -25.16 -5.22 -19.77
CA SER A 755 -24.58 -6.24 -18.86
C SER A 755 -23.50 -7.13 -19.48
N ARG A 756 -23.27 -7.04 -20.80
CA ARG A 756 -22.18 -7.74 -21.52
C ARG A 756 -21.06 -6.80 -21.96
N LEU A 757 -21.17 -5.51 -21.66
CA LEU A 757 -20.21 -4.48 -22.07
C LEU A 757 -20.01 -4.44 -23.59
N SER A 758 -21.07 -4.78 -24.34
CA SER A 758 -21.05 -4.90 -25.80
C SER A 758 -20.95 -3.53 -26.46
N ASN A 759 -21.55 -2.52 -25.84
CA ASN A 759 -21.51 -1.13 -26.30
C ASN A 759 -20.18 -0.40 -26.02
N ILE A 760 -19.23 -1.04 -25.32
CA ILE A 760 -17.87 -0.53 -25.15
C ILE A 760 -16.99 -0.98 -26.32
N ILE A 761 -16.45 0.00 -27.05
CA ILE A 761 -15.60 -0.21 -28.21
C ILE A 761 -14.15 -0.15 -27.78
N VAL A 762 -13.33 -1.11 -28.21
CA VAL A 762 -11.86 -1.03 -28.06
C VAL A 762 -11.36 -0.02 -29.09
N GLY A 763 -10.66 1.02 -28.63
CA GLY A 763 -10.12 2.04 -29.52
C GLY A 763 -8.92 1.55 -30.31
N GLU A 764 -8.59 2.28 -31.36
CA GLU A 764 -7.38 2.02 -32.16
C GLU A 764 -6.13 2.35 -31.35
N SER A 765 -5.02 1.68 -31.68
CA SER A 765 -3.71 2.06 -31.15
C SER A 765 -3.39 3.51 -31.52
N ASN A 766 -2.76 4.24 -30.60
CA ASN A 766 -2.25 5.59 -30.87
C ASN A 766 -1.09 5.63 -31.88
N GLY A 767 -0.65 4.48 -32.41
CA GLY A 767 0.47 4.35 -33.34
C GLY A 767 1.85 4.54 -32.70
N VAL A 768 1.91 4.83 -31.39
CA VAL A 768 3.15 4.99 -30.64
C VAL A 768 3.61 3.63 -30.14
N THR A 769 4.82 3.24 -30.53
CA THR A 769 5.39 1.91 -30.23
C THR A 769 6.59 1.96 -29.28
N THR A 770 7.02 3.17 -28.87
CA THR A 770 8.22 3.42 -28.07
C THR A 770 7.96 4.45 -26.95
N GLY A 771 8.81 4.44 -25.92
CA GLY A 771 8.81 5.39 -24.81
C GLY A 771 7.62 5.27 -23.87
N SER A 772 7.32 6.36 -23.16
CA SER A 772 6.24 6.45 -22.16
C SER A 772 4.82 6.24 -22.71
N GLY A 773 4.61 6.45 -24.01
CA GLY A 773 3.32 6.28 -24.68
C GLY A 773 3.15 4.99 -25.49
N ALA A 774 4.12 4.07 -25.40
CA ALA A 774 4.13 2.83 -26.18
C ALA A 774 2.89 1.96 -25.90
N ASN A 775 2.27 1.44 -26.96
CA ASN A 775 1.20 0.44 -26.92
C ASN A 775 -0.02 0.86 -26.07
N LEU A 776 -0.44 2.13 -26.19
CA LEU A 776 -1.59 2.64 -25.46
C LEU A 776 -2.88 1.92 -25.90
N LEU A 777 -3.55 1.28 -24.94
CA LEU A 777 -4.83 0.60 -25.14
C LEU A 777 -5.98 1.49 -24.64
N THR A 778 -6.96 1.77 -25.49
CA THR A 778 -8.07 2.68 -25.14
C THR A 778 -9.42 2.00 -25.25
N LEU A 779 -10.42 2.51 -24.51
CA LEU A 779 -11.82 2.14 -24.66
C LEU A 779 -12.64 3.38 -25.03
N LYS A 780 -13.75 3.19 -25.74
CA LYS A 780 -14.70 4.25 -26.11
C LYS A 780 -16.12 3.85 -25.74
N LEU A 781 -16.85 4.77 -25.13
CA LEU A 781 -18.25 4.61 -24.75
C LEU A 781 -18.94 5.99 -24.72
N ASP A 782 -20.10 6.12 -25.37
CA ASP A 782 -20.91 7.35 -25.39
C ASP A 782 -20.11 8.62 -25.73
N GLY A 783 -19.20 8.53 -26.71
CA GLY A 783 -18.33 9.64 -27.12
C GLY A 783 -17.21 10.00 -26.13
N LYS A 784 -17.10 9.28 -25.00
CA LYS A 784 -15.98 9.38 -24.07
C LYS A 784 -14.89 8.38 -24.46
N GLU A 785 -13.63 8.80 -24.29
CA GLU A 785 -12.46 7.93 -24.40
C GLU A 785 -11.88 7.66 -23.01
N PHE A 786 -11.54 6.41 -22.75
CA PHE A 786 -10.91 5.94 -21.53
C PHE A 786 -9.52 5.43 -21.87
N GLN A 787 -8.54 5.88 -21.10
CA GLN A 787 -7.13 5.51 -21.26
C GLN A 787 -6.64 4.84 -19.98
N PRO A 788 -5.57 4.03 -20.02
CA PRO A 788 -5.03 3.41 -18.82
C PRO A 788 -4.62 4.50 -17.82
N ASP A 789 -4.96 4.31 -16.56
CA ASP A 789 -4.72 5.29 -15.52
C ASP A 789 -3.21 5.59 -15.36
N TYR A 790 -2.33 4.60 -15.48
CA TYR A 790 -0.87 4.83 -15.44
C TYR A 790 -0.37 5.86 -16.48
N TYR A 791 -1.10 6.05 -17.58
CA TYR A 791 -0.79 6.99 -18.65
C TYR A 791 -1.39 8.38 -18.41
N ARG A 792 -2.57 8.46 -17.78
CA ARG A 792 -3.26 9.73 -17.50
C ARG A 792 -2.70 10.40 -16.25
N ASN A 793 -2.56 11.73 -16.30
CA ASN A 793 -2.01 12.53 -15.19
C ASN A 793 -2.99 13.56 -14.61
N ALA A 794 -3.96 14.06 -15.39
CA ALA A 794 -4.80 15.18 -14.99
C ALA A 794 -6.27 14.95 -15.35
N ASN A 795 -7.17 15.58 -14.60
CA ASN A 795 -8.62 15.61 -14.80
C ASN A 795 -9.25 14.21 -15.02
N SER A 796 -8.68 13.20 -14.36
CA SER A 796 -9.01 11.79 -14.53
C SER A 796 -10.22 11.41 -13.67
N THR A 797 -11.17 10.73 -14.27
CA THR A 797 -12.31 10.14 -13.57
C THR A 797 -12.18 8.63 -13.60
N HIS A 798 -12.10 8.02 -12.42
CA HIS A 798 -11.78 6.59 -12.25
C HIS A 798 -13.02 5.74 -11.97
N TYR A 799 -13.91 6.25 -11.12
CA TYR A 799 -15.14 5.58 -10.72
C TYR A 799 -16.34 6.28 -11.35
N TYR A 800 -17.23 5.49 -11.91
CA TYR A 800 -18.46 5.96 -12.54
C TYR A 800 -19.66 5.26 -11.93
N ARG A 801 -20.77 5.98 -11.81
CA ARG A 801 -22.09 5.40 -11.54
C ARG A 801 -22.48 4.52 -12.72
N ILE A 802 -22.85 3.28 -12.42
CA ILE A 802 -23.16 2.29 -13.44
C ILE A 802 -24.68 2.22 -13.63
N ASN A 803 -25.15 2.59 -14.82
CA ASN A 803 -26.53 2.44 -15.24
C ASN A 803 -26.64 1.29 -16.26
N LEU A 804 -27.20 0.15 -15.83
CA LEU A 804 -27.40 -1.03 -16.67
C LEU A 804 -28.63 -0.85 -17.56
N THR A 805 -28.39 -0.60 -18.85
CA THR A 805 -29.43 -0.25 -19.84
C THR A 805 -30.35 -1.40 -20.22
N ASP A 806 -29.87 -2.64 -20.12
CA ASP A 806 -30.61 -3.85 -20.43
C ASP A 806 -31.31 -4.45 -19.20
N ALA A 807 -31.01 -3.95 -17.99
CA ALA A 807 -31.70 -4.37 -16.77
C ALA A 807 -33.17 -3.95 -16.81
N LYS A 808 -34.09 -4.93 -16.72
CA LYS A 808 -35.53 -4.64 -16.64
C LYS A 808 -35.83 -3.96 -15.30
N SER A 809 -36.47 -2.79 -15.34
CA SER A 809 -37.07 -2.16 -14.15
C SER A 809 -38.04 -3.15 -13.49
N LYS A 810 -37.60 -3.80 -12.40
CA LYS A 810 -38.52 -4.58 -11.55
C LYS A 810 -39.43 -3.56 -10.88
N LYS A 811 -40.76 -3.75 -11.00
CA LYS A 811 -41.72 -3.05 -10.14
C LYS A 811 -41.29 -3.29 -8.69
N SER A 812 -40.83 -2.25 -8.00
CA SER A 812 -40.35 -2.37 -6.63
C SER A 812 -41.47 -3.00 -5.79
N LYS A 813 -41.27 -4.20 -5.27
CA LYS A 813 -42.02 -4.61 -4.08
C LYS A 813 -41.73 -3.55 -3.01
N LYS A 814 -42.72 -3.20 -2.18
CA LYS A 814 -42.52 -2.28 -1.04
C LYS A 814 -41.27 -2.73 -0.28
N VAL A 815 -40.19 -1.94 -0.38
CA VAL A 815 -38.94 -2.23 0.32
C VAL A 815 -39.24 -2.15 1.81
N LYS A 816 -38.87 -3.21 2.53
CA LYS A 816 -39.05 -3.25 3.98
C LYS A 816 -37.89 -2.46 4.58
N ILE A 817 -38.20 -1.38 5.31
CA ILE A 817 -37.20 -0.57 6.02
C ILE A 817 -36.34 -1.49 6.90
N ASP A 818 -35.04 -1.49 6.63
CA ASP A 818 -34.05 -2.31 7.32
C ASP A 818 -33.01 -1.43 8.00
N PHE A 819 -33.03 -1.43 9.34
CA PHE A 819 -32.11 -0.64 10.14
C PHE A 819 -30.76 -1.34 10.41
N THR A 820 -30.51 -2.51 9.81
CA THR A 820 -29.32 -3.32 10.13
C THR A 820 -28.01 -2.54 9.99
N GLU A 821 -27.78 -1.86 8.86
CA GLU A 821 -26.58 -1.05 8.65
C GLU A 821 -26.51 0.15 9.61
N LEU A 822 -27.61 0.89 9.75
CA LEU A 822 -27.67 2.05 10.66
C LEU A 822 -27.37 1.65 12.11
N ASN A 823 -27.91 0.53 12.57
CA ASN A 823 -27.66 0.01 13.91
C ASN A 823 -26.21 -0.45 14.08
N SER A 824 -25.59 -1.03 13.05
CA SER A 824 -24.17 -1.37 13.07
C SER A 824 -23.30 -0.13 13.27
N LEU A 825 -23.58 0.94 12.51
CA LEU A 825 -22.88 2.23 12.66
C LEU A 825 -23.14 2.89 14.01
N LEU A 826 -24.36 2.78 14.56
CA LEU A 826 -24.69 3.28 15.90
C LEU A 826 -23.92 2.55 17.00
N ASN A 827 -23.74 1.23 16.86
CA ASN A 827 -22.91 0.45 17.78
C ASN A 827 -21.45 0.90 17.71
N LEU A 828 -20.91 1.07 16.49
CA LEU A 828 -19.55 1.58 16.30
C LEU A 828 -19.37 3.00 16.88
N ALA A 829 -20.34 3.89 16.67
CA ALA A 829 -20.34 5.22 17.28
C ALA A 829 -20.36 5.15 18.81
N ALA A 830 -21.12 4.21 19.38
CA ALA A 830 -21.18 3.98 20.81
C ALA A 830 -19.85 3.44 21.38
N GLU A 831 -19.17 2.54 20.67
CA GLU A 831 -17.83 2.05 21.04
C GLU A 831 -16.82 3.20 21.10
N ARG A 832 -16.78 4.04 20.06
CA ARG A 832 -15.88 5.20 20.00
C ARG A 832 -16.15 6.21 21.12
N LYS A 833 -17.43 6.42 21.44
CA LYS A 833 -17.85 7.23 22.59
C LYS A 833 -17.35 6.63 23.91
N ALA A 834 -17.49 5.32 24.09
CA ALA A 834 -17.01 4.63 25.29
C ALA A 834 -15.48 4.75 25.44
N ASP A 835 -14.71 4.64 24.35
CA ASP A 835 -13.26 4.85 24.37
C ASP A 835 -12.90 6.28 24.83
N GLN A 836 -13.59 7.28 24.29
CA GLN A 836 -13.38 8.68 24.67
C GLN A 836 -13.74 8.93 26.14
N GLU A 837 -14.84 8.35 26.61
CA GLU A 837 -15.28 8.44 28.02
C GLU A 837 -14.27 7.78 28.96
N LYS A 838 -13.72 6.62 28.58
CA LYS A 838 -12.67 5.93 29.32
C LYS A 838 -11.40 6.79 29.45
N TRP A 839 -10.99 7.45 28.37
CA TRP A 839 -9.87 8.40 28.42
C TRP A 839 -10.19 9.62 29.27
N ASN A 840 -11.40 10.17 29.17
CA ASN A 840 -11.87 11.29 29.99
C ASN A 840 -11.89 10.97 31.49
N ALA A 841 -12.01 9.69 31.86
CA ALA A 841 -11.98 9.22 33.24
C ALA A 841 -10.57 9.00 33.81
N LEU A 842 -9.51 9.07 33.00
CA LEU A 842 -8.13 8.90 33.47
C LEU A 842 -7.74 10.02 34.46
N SER A 843 -7.06 9.65 35.55
CA SER A 843 -6.59 10.58 36.58
C SER A 843 -5.46 11.50 36.09
N GLN A 844 -4.64 11.00 35.16
CA GLN A 844 -3.66 11.77 34.42
C GLN A 844 -3.95 11.62 32.93
N LYS A 845 -4.33 12.72 32.29
CA LYS A 845 -4.59 12.76 30.86
C LYS A 845 -3.35 13.24 30.15
N VAL A 846 -2.96 12.50 29.11
CA VAL A 846 -2.02 12.99 28.10
C VAL A 846 -2.87 13.34 26.88
N PRO A 847 -3.07 14.64 26.57
CA PRO A 847 -3.89 15.10 25.44
C PRO A 847 -3.56 14.38 24.12
N GLU A 848 -2.28 14.09 23.89
CA GLU A 848 -1.77 13.38 22.71
C GLU A 848 -2.20 11.91 22.65
N TYR A 849 -2.79 11.36 23.73
CA TYR A 849 -3.36 10.01 23.78
C TYR A 849 -4.88 10.00 23.86
N ALA A 850 -5.53 11.14 23.61
CA ALA A 850 -6.98 11.14 23.40
C ALA A 850 -7.32 10.19 22.23
N PRO A 851 -8.33 9.31 22.37
CA PRO A 851 -8.72 8.39 21.32
C PRO A 851 -9.09 9.09 20.02
N TRP A 852 -9.77 10.24 20.11
CA TRP A 852 -10.29 10.97 18.96
C TRP A 852 -10.00 12.47 19.03
N ALA A 853 -9.78 13.06 17.86
CA ALA A 853 -9.65 14.50 17.69
C ALA A 853 -10.98 15.21 18.00
N PRO A 854 -10.96 16.41 18.60
CA PRO A 854 -12.15 17.04 19.17
C PRO A 854 -13.26 17.32 18.15
N PHE A 855 -12.94 17.84 16.97
CA PHE A 855 -13.96 18.23 15.98
C PHE A 855 -14.62 16.98 15.37
N GLY A 856 -13.83 15.96 15.03
CA GLY A 856 -14.33 14.67 14.55
C GLY A 856 -15.25 13.99 15.55
N TYR A 857 -14.89 14.03 16.84
CA TYR A 857 -15.73 13.49 17.90
C TYR A 857 -17.06 14.25 18.02
N GLU A 858 -17.04 15.59 18.01
CA GLU A 858 -18.25 16.41 18.06
C GLU A 858 -19.18 16.15 16.86
N ARG A 859 -18.62 16.09 15.63
CA ARG A 859 -19.38 15.76 14.41
C ARG A 859 -20.08 14.41 14.55
N MET A 860 -19.36 13.38 15.02
CA MET A 860 -19.93 12.05 15.22
C MET A 860 -21.06 12.05 16.25
N GLN A 861 -20.89 12.70 17.40
CA GLN A 861 -21.93 12.76 18.44
C GLN A 861 -23.22 13.43 17.94
N LYS A 862 -23.10 14.54 17.20
CA LYS A 862 -24.24 15.25 16.62
C LYS A 862 -25.06 14.34 15.69
N VAL A 863 -24.38 13.63 14.81
CA VAL A 863 -25.04 12.74 13.84
C VAL A 863 -25.57 11.47 14.50
N MET A 864 -24.85 10.92 15.49
CA MET A 864 -25.31 9.78 16.28
C MET A 864 -26.68 10.05 16.93
N ALA A 865 -26.89 11.26 17.49
CA ALA A 865 -28.18 11.65 18.05
C ALA A 865 -29.29 11.66 16.99
N GLN A 866 -29.03 12.21 15.80
CA GLN A 866 -29.98 12.22 14.69
C GLN A 866 -30.35 10.80 14.22
N ALA A 867 -29.36 9.91 14.15
CA ALA A 867 -29.57 8.51 13.81
C ALA A 867 -30.42 7.77 14.87
N GLN A 868 -30.17 8.01 16.16
CA GLN A 868 -30.96 7.45 17.25
C GLN A 868 -32.42 7.93 17.20
N GLU A 869 -32.64 9.22 16.91
CA GLU A 869 -33.99 9.77 16.70
C GLU A 869 -34.71 9.09 15.54
N LEU A 870 -34.00 8.83 14.43
CA LEU A 870 -34.57 8.13 13.27
C LEU A 870 -34.99 6.70 13.63
N VAL A 871 -34.15 5.95 14.34
CA VAL A 871 -34.49 4.60 14.81
C VAL A 871 -35.71 4.65 15.74
N ALA A 872 -35.77 5.65 16.63
CA ALA A 872 -36.89 5.84 17.57
C ALA A 872 -38.23 6.17 16.88
N LYS A 873 -38.24 6.83 15.71
CA LYS A 873 -39.46 7.02 14.90
C LYS A 873 -40.12 5.70 14.48
N GLY A 874 -39.31 4.64 14.34
CA GLY A 874 -39.75 3.29 14.01
C GLY A 874 -40.02 3.05 12.52
N LYS A 875 -39.88 1.78 12.08
CA LYS A 875 -39.91 1.34 10.66
C LYS A 875 -41.14 1.79 9.84
N LYS A 876 -42.26 2.13 10.49
CA LYS A 876 -43.50 2.52 9.80
C LYS A 876 -43.56 4.02 9.44
N LYS A 877 -42.71 4.84 10.07
CA LYS A 877 -42.72 6.31 9.94
C LYS A 877 -41.46 6.87 9.27
N VAL A 878 -40.52 6.01 8.91
CA VAL A 878 -39.25 6.35 8.26
C VAL A 878 -39.35 5.99 6.78
N THR A 879 -38.99 6.94 5.92
CA THR A 879 -38.84 6.67 4.49
C THR A 879 -37.49 6.00 4.19
N GLN A 880 -37.38 5.31 3.06
CA GLN A 880 -36.11 4.71 2.65
C GLN A 880 -35.03 5.78 2.45
N ASP A 881 -35.39 6.93 1.87
CA ASP A 881 -34.47 8.05 1.64
C ASP A 881 -33.96 8.67 2.96
N GLU A 882 -34.83 8.84 3.96
CA GLU A 882 -34.42 9.31 5.30
C GLU A 882 -33.41 8.34 5.96
N LEU A 883 -33.64 7.03 5.82
CA LEU A 883 -32.75 5.99 6.34
C LEU A 883 -31.40 6.00 5.61
N GLU A 884 -31.40 6.01 4.29
CA GLU A 884 -30.18 6.02 3.48
C GLU A 884 -29.34 7.27 3.77
N GLY A 885 -29.96 8.46 3.76
CA GLY A 885 -29.26 9.71 4.04
C GLY A 885 -28.67 9.75 5.46
N THR A 886 -29.44 9.35 6.48
CA THR A 886 -28.94 9.33 7.86
C THR A 886 -27.80 8.31 8.05
N THR A 887 -27.92 7.14 7.41
CA THR A 887 -26.88 6.10 7.44
C THR A 887 -25.59 6.60 6.78
N ALA A 888 -25.70 7.24 5.62
CA ALA A 888 -24.55 7.80 4.90
C ALA A 888 -23.83 8.90 5.70
N ILE A 889 -24.58 9.84 6.30
CA ILE A 889 -24.00 10.92 7.10
C ILE A 889 -23.30 10.37 8.35
N LEU A 890 -23.91 9.39 9.05
CA LEU A 890 -23.27 8.76 10.22
C LEU A 890 -22.00 8.02 9.81
N ASN A 891 -22.06 7.28 8.70
CA ASN A 891 -20.91 6.56 8.19
C ASN A 891 -19.77 7.52 7.81
N ARG A 892 -20.07 8.65 7.17
CA ARG A 892 -19.08 9.71 6.85
C ARG A 892 -18.47 10.30 8.13
N ALA A 893 -19.30 10.64 9.12
CA ALA A 893 -18.82 11.19 10.38
C ALA A 893 -17.85 10.22 11.08
N ILE A 894 -18.19 8.93 11.12
CA ILE A 894 -17.31 7.87 11.65
C ILE A 894 -16.02 7.74 10.82
N ASN A 895 -16.09 7.66 9.49
CA ASN A 895 -14.90 7.40 8.67
C ASN A 895 -13.91 8.57 8.64
N THR A 896 -14.36 9.80 8.92
CA THR A 896 -13.52 11.02 8.87
C THR A 896 -12.87 11.38 10.20
N MET A 897 -13.18 10.68 11.30
CA MET A 897 -12.51 10.90 12.59
C MET A 897 -11.01 10.57 12.52
N ARG A 898 -10.22 11.30 13.32
CA ARG A 898 -8.77 11.14 13.45
C ARG A 898 -8.39 10.86 14.92
N PRO A 899 -7.23 10.22 15.19
CA PRO A 899 -6.64 10.15 16.52
C PRO A 899 -6.46 11.53 17.18
N GLY A 900 -6.53 11.60 18.51
CA GLY A 900 -6.60 12.87 19.25
C GLY A 900 -5.39 13.80 19.18
N ASN A 901 -4.21 13.30 18.83
CA ASN A 901 -3.01 14.11 18.64
C ASN A 901 -2.92 14.76 17.24
N LEU A 902 -3.70 14.28 16.28
CA LEU A 902 -3.67 14.78 14.91
C LEU A 902 -4.52 16.04 14.77
N ALA A 903 -4.00 16.98 13.99
CA ALA A 903 -4.77 18.13 13.59
C ALA A 903 -5.87 17.73 12.59
N GLU A 904 -6.99 18.44 12.64
CA GLU A 904 -8.08 18.34 11.67
C GLU A 904 -8.10 19.57 10.75
N MET A 905 -8.90 19.49 9.68
CA MET A 905 -9.01 20.61 8.73
C MET A 905 -9.51 21.89 9.41
N GLU A 906 -10.33 21.77 10.45
CA GLU A 906 -10.80 22.88 11.26
C GLU A 906 -9.69 23.62 12.01
N ASP A 907 -8.58 22.97 12.35
CA ASP A 907 -7.43 23.59 13.03
C ASP A 907 -6.65 24.52 12.09
N LEU A 908 -6.76 24.33 10.77
CA LEU A 908 -6.07 25.13 9.77
C LEU A 908 -6.69 26.53 9.56
N ARG A 909 -7.80 26.88 10.22
CA ARG A 909 -8.54 28.13 9.97
C ARG A 909 -7.65 29.37 10.05
N GLU A 910 -6.82 29.47 11.08
CA GLU A 910 -5.93 30.62 11.26
C GLU A 910 -4.81 30.64 10.21
N LEU A 911 -4.13 29.51 10.01
CA LEU A 911 -3.06 29.36 9.04
C LEU A 911 -3.53 29.67 7.61
N SER A 912 -4.68 29.10 7.22
CA SER A 912 -5.31 29.35 5.92
C SER A 912 -5.70 30.82 5.75
N GLY A 913 -6.13 31.49 6.83
CA GLY A 913 -6.38 32.92 6.84
C GLY A 913 -5.12 33.75 6.61
N LEU A 914 -3.99 33.38 7.23
CA LEU A 914 -2.69 34.04 7.05
C LEU A 914 -2.13 33.82 5.65
N LEU A 915 -2.13 32.58 5.15
CA LEU A 915 -1.65 32.24 3.80
C LEU A 915 -2.44 32.98 2.72
N ARG A 916 -3.77 33.09 2.87
CA ARG A 916 -4.59 33.90 1.95
C ARG A 916 -4.21 35.38 1.95
N ARG A 917 -3.86 35.94 3.11
CA ARG A 917 -3.40 37.34 3.20
C ARG A 917 -1.98 37.54 2.66
N ALA A 918 -1.09 36.56 2.85
CA ALA A 918 0.29 36.61 2.38
C ALA A 918 0.40 36.43 0.86
N GLY A 919 -0.55 35.73 0.24
CA GLY A 919 -0.58 35.53 -1.21
C GLY A 919 0.40 34.46 -1.70
N TRP A 920 0.76 34.52 -2.98
CA TRP A 920 1.86 33.74 -3.55
C TRP A 920 3.11 34.60 -3.57
N PRO A 921 4.29 34.04 -3.23
CA PRO A 921 5.50 34.82 -3.26
C PRO A 921 5.85 35.25 -4.69
N ASP A 922 6.36 36.46 -4.82
CA ASP A 922 6.89 37.05 -6.06
C ASP A 922 8.33 37.52 -5.85
N ASP A 923 8.92 38.15 -6.88
CA ASP A 923 10.31 38.63 -6.84
C ASP A 923 10.53 39.72 -5.78
N ASN A 924 9.47 40.42 -5.33
CA ASN A 924 9.54 41.46 -4.31
C ASN A 924 9.30 40.92 -2.90
N THR A 925 8.90 39.65 -2.77
CA THR A 925 8.66 39.02 -1.47
C THR A 925 10.00 38.76 -0.77
N SER A 926 10.13 39.17 0.49
CA SER A 926 11.34 38.90 1.26
C SER A 926 11.59 37.40 1.39
N GLU A 927 12.86 36.98 1.44
CA GLU A 927 13.20 35.55 1.61
C GLU A 927 12.58 34.97 2.90
N GLU A 928 12.55 35.72 4.00
CA GLU A 928 11.90 35.28 5.24
C GLU A 928 10.40 35.03 5.04
N LEU A 929 9.71 35.84 4.23
CA LEU A 929 8.29 35.64 3.92
C LEU A 929 8.09 34.50 2.92
N LYS A 930 8.98 34.33 1.94
CA LYS A 930 8.98 33.17 1.03
C LYS A 930 9.08 31.86 1.81
N GLU A 931 10.05 31.76 2.72
CA GLU A 931 10.24 30.61 3.60
C GLU A 931 9.02 30.36 4.50
N ALA A 932 8.45 31.42 5.09
CA ALA A 932 7.27 31.30 5.95
C ALA A 932 6.01 30.83 5.17
N ILE A 933 5.79 31.35 3.95
CA ILE A 933 4.70 30.91 3.07
C ILE A 933 4.90 29.46 2.66
N SER A 934 6.12 29.09 2.24
CA SER A 934 6.46 27.72 1.84
C SER A 934 6.21 26.73 2.98
N TYR A 935 6.72 27.02 4.18
CA TYR A 935 6.49 26.20 5.36
C TYR A 935 5.00 26.13 5.72
N GLY A 936 4.27 27.24 5.67
CA GLY A 936 2.83 27.25 5.96
C GLY A 936 2.02 26.40 4.99
N ARG A 937 2.32 26.45 3.69
CA ARG A 937 1.65 25.61 2.67
C ARG A 937 2.00 24.13 2.82
N MET A 938 3.25 23.83 3.16
CA MET A 938 3.68 22.47 3.50
C MET A 938 2.88 21.92 4.70
N VAL A 939 2.73 22.69 5.78
CA VAL A 939 1.94 22.27 6.94
C VAL A 939 0.46 22.08 6.58
N GLN A 940 -0.12 22.97 5.77
CA GLN A 940 -1.48 22.81 5.28
C GLN A 940 -1.65 21.48 4.53
N LYS A 941 -0.70 21.13 3.65
CA LYS A 941 -0.67 19.86 2.93
C LYS A 941 -0.58 18.67 3.90
N TYR A 942 0.34 18.69 4.85
CA TYR A 942 0.52 17.57 5.80
C TYR A 942 -0.72 17.35 6.68
N VAL A 943 -1.41 18.42 7.11
CA VAL A 943 -2.66 18.27 7.85
C VAL A 943 -3.75 17.67 6.96
N THR A 944 -3.85 18.06 5.68
CA THR A 944 -4.78 17.41 4.74
C THR A 944 -4.47 15.92 4.61
N ASP A 945 -3.20 15.57 4.45
CA ASP A 945 -2.75 14.20 4.18
C ASP A 945 -2.71 13.29 5.43
N GLY A 946 -2.80 13.87 6.63
CA GLY A 946 -2.90 13.15 7.92
C GLY A 946 -1.61 13.10 8.74
N SER A 947 -0.49 13.57 8.20
CA SER A 947 0.83 13.60 8.85
C SER A 947 1.13 14.87 9.66
N GLY A 948 0.30 15.92 9.50
CA GLY A 948 0.47 17.22 10.15
C GLY A 948 0.02 17.24 11.62
N THR A 949 0.76 17.97 12.44
CA THR A 949 0.52 18.11 13.89
C THR A 949 0.17 19.54 14.28
N HIS A 950 -0.43 19.70 15.46
CA HIS A 950 -0.78 21.01 16.02
C HIS A 950 0.44 21.92 16.20
N ASP A 951 1.59 21.38 16.63
CA ASP A 951 2.83 22.16 16.81
C ASP A 951 3.37 22.69 15.48
N MET A 952 3.23 21.94 14.39
CA MET A 952 3.56 22.42 13.04
C MET A 952 2.65 23.60 12.64
N ILE A 953 1.35 23.53 12.91
CA ILE A 953 0.41 24.63 12.66
C ILE A 953 0.84 25.87 13.44
N HIS A 954 1.11 25.73 14.73
CA HIS A 954 1.53 26.84 15.58
C HIS A 954 2.86 27.45 15.13
N ALA A 955 3.84 26.64 14.75
CA ALA A 955 5.11 27.08 14.19
C ALA A 955 4.91 27.87 12.88
N ALA A 956 4.06 27.36 11.98
CA ALA A 956 3.77 28.03 10.70
C ALA A 956 3.06 29.37 10.90
N VAL A 957 2.06 29.42 11.78
CA VAL A 957 1.38 30.65 12.18
C VAL A 957 2.37 31.66 12.78
N GLY A 958 3.28 31.20 13.65
CA GLY A 958 4.33 32.03 14.24
C GLY A 958 5.27 32.63 13.20
N LYS A 959 5.81 31.80 12.29
CA LYS A 959 6.69 32.22 11.19
C LYS A 959 6.00 33.25 10.29
N LEU A 960 4.76 33.00 9.86
CA LEU A 960 4.00 33.92 9.01
C LEU A 960 3.70 35.24 9.72
N LYS A 961 3.24 35.21 10.98
CA LYS A 961 2.99 36.44 11.75
C LYS A 961 4.24 37.29 11.93
N LYS A 962 5.41 36.67 12.07
CA LYS A 962 6.69 37.38 12.20
C LYS A 962 7.11 38.00 10.86
N ALA A 963 7.05 37.22 9.79
CA ALA A 963 7.46 37.66 8.46
C ALA A 963 6.54 38.74 7.87
N MET A 964 5.24 38.70 8.14
CA MET A 964 4.25 39.69 7.66
C MET A 964 4.23 41.01 8.45
N LYS A 965 4.96 41.10 9.57
CA LYS A 965 5.08 42.32 10.39
C LYS A 965 6.30 43.17 10.01
N GLN A 966 7.17 42.63 9.18
CA GLN A 966 8.28 43.33 8.52
C GLN A 966 7.80 43.84 7.17
#